data_AF-A0A2A2KUI6-F1
#
_entry.id   AF-A0A2A2KUI6-F1
#
_cell.length_a   1.000
_cell.length_b   1.000
_cell.length_c   1.000
_cell.angle_alpha   90.00
_cell.angle_beta   90.00
_cell.angle_gamma   90.00
#
_symmetry.space_group_name_H-M   'P 1'
#
loop_
_entity.id
_entity.type
_entity.pdbx_description
1 polymer ?
#
loop_
_entity_poly.entity_id
_entity_poly.type
_entity_poly.pdbx_seq_one_letter_code
_entity_poly.pdbx_strand_id
1 'polypeptide(L)'
;MNVNLTKDKFEELCSDLFNKVMNIVNNALSNAGLNESQIDHVILAGGSTRIPKIREMLSNKFGKIKIKANIDPSEAIAQGAAIAARSYELDERIAKLLDLPIDEILVEEIKKLSLEIKNLPKTLVISRQLLKKLTKLHDNKKSSTKYVSIKNKMESIGKQLETLKMITSMKSHQNAILDLPKLIEIIHGQLHMLHEAAYSDLFEDDLDIRKKIMENLTQFEDSLVKKQEQIIHEELRARLDIHQLQVEIDKAQANFYNISQTSSSLRDFKQSTIPHLAQLAQDIDSVPADFTKRADGLRDRLHKLNKNIDHRILKASENEARRRAAERIINDKRQQLDEILAKYQQGPQPLDTVEQDSRGLKSIIDDIQNVDPSVIESNSQLARDLNDVKQKAKEQSSIFDQNIQNEKPIRDEQKRISDQIAKLRAATSDLPHLDPSQALAFAGDLANAARQLKSDVDNNSDKVHRPSDIVNHNDLNDHLPSDVLALQQAIDDMQRGLRDRIQYESIDSEIQRISDSLATLPSDLPENINDQQQMLENLSSTKERMNKIINDIPDTEAWRKLVEKARISLSKIEDLIELMSDKLIDNMATFAKLRNINFNTKCQLLAITTENSQNPPSEQEQSLLASYNENILKMCDENARMNNSGLGQDEKRELDKLSAQLTNLLVSSEHNETTRKVELLEVSTIVKWRLSKIVETADQLMENPEGIPSQYAPTADQLRSEVSRAKDLIQGRDPSSDSIAHALETAIPAAENRIPQLDDGANTWEEFVRARDDADSTLDSLRQPLDAVLGKSKRSVDEACQDFASLGTASRNIPILSEKIKYLQGLSERLNLLENAYCDVLMLNVNFEQCEKQYDEKMNDIIAEIENEQILTDSANHINNEIDAMLADLQNNPATREHNSNLEDHHIPALRAQLSSLEDKSAEAAGTRKHVSPGMNRLDELRQKIQDLESALQNAKLEADENEREELVLQLRLTLEQLDKKPISELTPSELNALELNIEKLPEKDAQEIMEKISDMKKAKDEHDSKLADARNSIGDLEKSVKELEKKPKKKGTSPSIDELREKLQAIEGLLPRAQELANNPILLDEDRSKVSEIVDRLIKLGDEVRRDLSSTIFKQQK
;
A
#
# COMPACT_ATOMS: atom_id res chain seq x y z
N MET A 1 -12.45 40.64 -42.07
CA MET A 1 -13.14 39.77 -43.06
C MET A 1 -14.52 40.32 -43.32
N ASN A 2 -15.07 40.16 -44.53
CA ASN A 2 -16.53 40.26 -44.74
C ASN A 2 -17.10 38.85 -44.77
N VAL A 3 -17.95 38.51 -43.80
CA VAL A 3 -18.62 37.20 -43.72
C VAL A 3 -20.10 37.40 -44.00
N ASN A 4 -20.62 36.75 -45.05
CA ASN A 4 -22.04 36.81 -45.38
C ASN A 4 -22.81 35.80 -44.53
N LEU A 5 -23.48 36.28 -43.47
CA LEU A 5 -24.40 35.48 -42.67
C LEU A 5 -25.77 35.38 -43.37
N THR A 6 -26.18 34.17 -43.73
CA THR A 6 -27.55 33.94 -44.26
C THR A 6 -28.56 33.84 -43.11
N LYS A 7 -29.83 34.18 -43.40
CA LYS A 7 -30.95 33.99 -42.47
C LYS A 7 -30.98 32.57 -41.92
N ASP A 8 -30.83 31.57 -42.79
CA ASP A 8 -30.99 30.17 -42.39
C ASP A 8 -29.81 29.69 -41.54
N LYS A 9 -28.59 30.22 -41.75
CA LYS A 9 -27.46 29.95 -40.85
C LYS A 9 -27.59 30.66 -39.50
N PHE A 10 -28.16 31.86 -39.46
CA PHE A 10 -28.53 32.49 -38.18
C PHE A 10 -29.60 31.68 -37.44
N GLU A 11 -30.63 31.17 -38.14
CA GLU A 11 -31.67 30.35 -37.53
C GLU A 11 -31.19 28.96 -37.09
N GLU A 12 -30.17 28.41 -37.74
CA GLU A 12 -29.43 27.21 -37.30
C GLU A 12 -28.66 27.49 -36.00
N LEU A 13 -27.85 28.56 -35.97
CA LEU A 13 -26.99 28.95 -34.84
C LEU A 13 -27.77 29.34 -33.57
N CYS A 14 -29.00 29.85 -33.71
CA CYS A 14 -29.87 30.21 -32.58
C CYS A 14 -30.98 29.18 -32.30
N SER A 15 -30.91 27.99 -32.89
CA SER A 15 -31.98 26.98 -32.83
C SER A 15 -32.25 26.46 -31.40
N ASP A 16 -31.25 26.37 -30.54
CA ASP A 16 -31.42 25.97 -29.14
C ASP A 16 -32.20 27.04 -28.33
N LEU A 17 -31.90 28.32 -28.55
CA LEU A 17 -32.59 29.46 -27.92
C LEU A 17 -34.05 29.51 -28.34
N PHE A 18 -34.35 29.27 -29.62
CA PHE A 18 -35.73 29.24 -30.10
C PHE A 18 -36.52 28.06 -29.49
N ASN A 19 -35.88 26.89 -29.32
CA ASN A 19 -36.49 25.75 -28.64
C ASN A 19 -36.72 26.02 -27.14
N LYS A 20 -35.77 26.68 -26.45
CA LYS A 20 -35.93 27.12 -25.05
C LYS A 20 -37.16 28.04 -24.88
N VAL A 21 -37.36 29.00 -25.78
CA VAL A 21 -38.55 29.87 -25.78
C VAL A 21 -39.85 29.07 -25.87
N MET A 22 -39.93 28.08 -26.77
CA MET A 22 -41.14 27.26 -26.90
C MET A 22 -41.41 26.39 -25.66
N ASN A 23 -40.38 25.94 -24.95
CA ASN A 23 -40.54 25.22 -23.68
C ASN A 23 -41.12 26.11 -22.57
N ILE A 24 -40.71 27.39 -22.50
CA ILE A 24 -41.30 28.36 -21.57
C ILE A 24 -42.79 28.57 -21.89
N VAL A 25 -43.15 28.68 -23.18
CA VAL A 25 -44.56 28.78 -23.62
C VAL A 25 -45.38 27.53 -23.24
N ASN A 26 -44.81 26.33 -23.38
CA ASN A 26 -45.46 25.09 -22.94
C ASN A 26 -45.69 25.07 -21.42
N ASN A 27 -44.69 25.46 -20.63
CA ASN A 27 -44.78 25.49 -19.18
C ASN A 27 -45.80 26.53 -18.69
N ALA A 28 -45.87 27.70 -19.33
CA ALA A 28 -46.87 28.72 -19.02
C ALA A 28 -48.31 28.22 -19.27
N LEU A 29 -48.56 27.54 -20.39
CA LEU A 29 -49.85 26.90 -20.68
C LEU A 29 -50.20 25.82 -19.65
N SER A 30 -49.24 24.96 -19.30
CA SER A 30 -49.41 23.91 -18.29
C SER A 30 -49.73 24.47 -16.91
N ASN A 31 -49.01 25.51 -16.47
CA ASN A 31 -49.22 26.17 -15.18
C ASN A 31 -50.57 26.90 -15.10
N ALA A 32 -51.06 27.44 -16.22
CA ALA A 32 -52.38 28.04 -16.32
C ALA A 32 -53.53 27.02 -16.46
N GLY A 33 -53.23 25.73 -16.72
CA GLY A 33 -54.22 24.70 -17.02
C GLY A 33 -54.95 24.91 -18.35
N LEU A 34 -54.34 25.61 -19.31
CA LEU A 34 -54.96 26.02 -20.58
C LEU A 34 -54.33 25.34 -21.80
N ASN A 35 -55.18 24.96 -22.75
CA ASN A 35 -54.76 24.43 -24.05
C ASN A 35 -54.60 25.54 -25.09
N GLU A 36 -53.78 25.31 -26.12
CA GLU A 36 -53.49 26.26 -27.22
C GLU A 36 -54.75 26.74 -27.97
N SER A 37 -55.78 25.90 -28.00
CA SER A 37 -57.10 26.22 -28.55
C SER A 37 -57.82 27.33 -27.77
N GLN A 38 -57.64 27.39 -26.45
CA GLN A 38 -58.33 28.29 -25.51
C GLN A 38 -57.71 29.70 -25.43
N ILE A 39 -56.50 29.89 -25.92
CA ILE A 39 -55.88 31.23 -26.03
C ILE A 39 -56.60 31.99 -27.14
N ASP A 40 -57.30 33.10 -26.88
CA ASP A 40 -57.98 33.85 -27.94
C ASP A 40 -57.00 34.57 -28.88
N HIS A 41 -56.06 35.32 -28.32
CA HIS A 41 -55.13 36.20 -29.02
C HIS A 41 -53.72 36.09 -28.43
N VAL A 42 -52.70 36.27 -29.28
CA VAL A 42 -51.28 36.30 -28.89
C VAL A 42 -50.70 37.65 -29.31
N ILE A 43 -50.26 38.45 -28.35
CA ILE A 43 -49.64 39.76 -28.58
C ILE A 43 -48.11 39.58 -28.56
N LEU A 44 -47.40 40.23 -29.48
CA LEU A 44 -45.93 40.22 -29.53
C LEU A 44 -45.38 41.51 -28.91
N ALA A 45 -44.52 41.38 -27.89
CA ALA A 45 -43.83 42.48 -27.22
C ALA A 45 -42.33 42.18 -27.10
N GLY A 46 -41.50 43.22 -27.08
CA GLY A 46 -40.04 43.12 -27.12
C GLY A 46 -39.48 42.99 -28.54
N GLY A 47 -38.36 43.68 -28.81
CA GLY A 47 -37.76 43.79 -30.16
C GLY A 47 -37.39 42.45 -30.81
N SER A 48 -36.90 41.48 -30.02
CA SER A 48 -36.51 40.15 -30.50
C SER A 48 -37.68 39.33 -31.09
N THR A 49 -38.94 39.69 -30.79
CA THR A 49 -40.11 39.08 -31.47
C THR A 49 -40.20 39.43 -32.95
N ARG A 50 -39.35 40.32 -33.47
CA ARG A 50 -39.20 40.59 -34.91
C ARG A 50 -38.46 39.48 -35.66
N ILE A 51 -37.73 38.59 -34.97
CA ILE A 51 -37.05 37.44 -35.57
C ILE A 51 -38.08 36.55 -36.30
N PRO A 52 -37.91 36.27 -37.62
CA PRO A 52 -38.88 35.51 -38.40
C PRO A 52 -39.20 34.13 -37.80
N LYS A 53 -38.17 33.43 -37.28
CA LYS A 53 -38.33 32.08 -36.72
C LYS A 53 -39.27 32.01 -35.51
N ILE A 54 -39.14 32.95 -34.59
CA ILE A 54 -40.03 33.06 -33.42
C ILE A 54 -41.48 33.30 -33.87
N ARG A 55 -41.69 34.18 -34.86
CA ARG A 55 -43.02 34.42 -35.44
C ARG A 55 -43.58 33.18 -36.14
N GLU A 56 -42.74 32.41 -36.83
CA GLU A 56 -43.11 31.15 -37.47
C GLU A 56 -43.54 30.10 -36.43
N MET A 57 -42.71 29.85 -35.40
CA MET A 57 -42.97 28.82 -34.38
C MET A 57 -44.23 29.15 -33.56
N LEU A 58 -44.43 30.42 -33.18
CA LEU A 58 -45.67 30.86 -32.52
C LEU A 58 -46.88 30.78 -33.46
N SER A 59 -46.71 31.07 -34.76
CA SER A 59 -47.77 30.94 -35.78
C SER A 59 -48.20 29.49 -35.99
N ASN A 60 -47.25 28.56 -35.92
CA ASN A 60 -47.48 27.13 -36.12
C ASN A 60 -48.16 26.49 -34.90
N LYS A 61 -47.91 27.02 -33.69
CA LYS A 61 -48.57 26.59 -32.44
C LYS A 61 -49.98 27.17 -32.31
N PHE A 62 -50.11 28.50 -32.24
CA PHE A 62 -51.41 29.14 -31.93
C PHE A 62 -52.27 29.46 -33.16
N GLY A 63 -51.71 29.36 -34.37
CA GLY A 63 -52.39 29.73 -35.62
C GLY A 63 -52.27 31.22 -35.96
N LYS A 64 -51.93 31.52 -37.21
CA LYS A 64 -51.64 32.89 -37.72
C LYS A 64 -52.73 33.94 -37.44
N ILE A 65 -54.00 33.53 -37.30
CA ILE A 65 -55.15 34.42 -37.05
C ILE A 65 -55.14 34.98 -35.61
N LYS A 66 -54.57 34.23 -34.66
CA LYS A 66 -54.52 34.61 -33.23
C LYS A 66 -53.43 35.64 -32.95
N ILE A 67 -52.33 35.65 -33.71
CA ILE A 67 -51.24 36.61 -33.51
C ILE A 67 -51.68 38.02 -33.90
N LYS A 68 -51.51 38.96 -32.97
CA LYS A 68 -51.81 40.39 -33.14
C LYS A 68 -50.49 41.17 -33.25
N ALA A 69 -50.25 41.70 -34.44
CA ALA A 69 -49.07 42.49 -34.80
C ALA A 69 -49.45 43.92 -35.24
N ASN A 70 -50.58 44.43 -34.73
CA ASN A 70 -51.13 45.76 -35.00
C ASN A 70 -50.74 46.82 -33.95
N ILE A 71 -49.74 46.51 -33.13
CA ILE A 71 -49.09 47.37 -32.14
C ILE A 71 -47.59 47.13 -32.35
N ASP A 72 -46.75 48.14 -32.21
CA ASP A 72 -45.30 47.93 -32.32
C ASP A 72 -44.79 47.16 -31.09
N PRO A 73 -44.11 46.00 -31.25
CA PRO A 73 -43.64 45.21 -30.11
C PRO A 73 -42.68 45.95 -29.18
N SER A 74 -41.94 46.94 -29.68
CA SER A 74 -40.98 47.72 -28.88
C SER A 74 -41.68 48.77 -28.01
N GLU A 75 -42.84 49.28 -28.44
CA GLU A 75 -43.56 50.37 -27.75
C GLU A 75 -44.79 49.89 -26.96
N ALA A 76 -45.30 48.68 -27.24
CA ALA A 76 -46.56 48.16 -26.70
C ALA A 76 -46.69 48.29 -25.16
N ILE A 77 -45.59 48.10 -24.43
CA ILE A 77 -45.56 48.19 -22.97
C ILE A 77 -45.70 49.65 -22.52
N ALA A 78 -44.88 50.56 -23.05
CA ALA A 78 -44.91 51.99 -22.72
C ALA A 78 -46.23 52.66 -23.12
N GLN A 79 -46.78 52.32 -24.30
CA GLN A 79 -48.11 52.79 -24.73
C GLN A 79 -49.21 52.26 -23.78
N GLY A 80 -49.13 51.01 -23.33
CA GLY A 80 -50.04 50.43 -22.35
C GLY A 80 -49.98 51.15 -21.00
N ALA A 81 -48.78 51.39 -20.48
CA ALA A 81 -48.55 52.12 -19.24
C ALA A 81 -49.09 53.56 -19.29
N ALA A 82 -48.83 54.29 -20.39
CA ALA A 82 -49.35 55.65 -20.58
C ALA A 82 -50.88 55.71 -20.62
N ILE A 83 -51.54 54.72 -21.25
CA ILE A 83 -53.00 54.60 -21.27
C ILE A 83 -53.54 54.29 -19.87
N ALA A 84 -52.87 53.43 -19.10
CA ALA A 84 -53.26 53.10 -17.73
C ALA A 84 -53.12 54.33 -16.80
N ALA A 85 -51.98 55.02 -16.82
CA ALA A 85 -51.73 56.23 -16.04
C ALA A 85 -52.80 57.32 -16.32
N ARG A 86 -53.15 57.54 -17.60
CA ARG A 86 -54.20 58.50 -17.96
C ARG A 86 -55.60 58.03 -17.54
N SER A 87 -55.86 56.73 -17.40
CA SER A 87 -57.11 56.23 -16.79
C SER A 87 -57.17 56.62 -15.31
N TYR A 88 -56.13 56.34 -14.53
CA TYR A 88 -56.10 56.66 -13.10
C TYR A 88 -56.30 58.15 -12.82
N GLU A 89 -55.60 59.03 -13.57
CA GLU A 89 -55.80 60.48 -13.48
C GLU A 89 -57.24 60.92 -13.79
N LEU A 90 -57.86 60.32 -14.82
CA LEU A 90 -59.25 60.61 -15.18
C LEU A 90 -60.24 60.08 -14.15
N ASP A 91 -60.03 58.86 -13.65
CA ASP A 91 -60.91 58.22 -12.67
C ASP A 91 -60.85 58.97 -11.31
N GLU A 92 -59.67 59.43 -10.89
CA GLU A 92 -59.49 60.27 -9.71
C GLU A 92 -60.10 61.68 -9.90
N ARG A 93 -59.92 62.30 -11.07
CA ARG A 93 -60.51 63.62 -11.40
C ARG A 93 -62.04 63.55 -11.51
N ILE A 94 -62.61 62.44 -11.97
CA ILE A 94 -64.06 62.19 -11.94
C ILE A 94 -64.55 61.96 -10.51
N ALA A 95 -63.79 61.23 -9.67
CA ALA A 95 -64.14 61.02 -8.27
C ALA A 95 -64.19 62.36 -7.49
N LYS A 96 -63.17 63.20 -7.62
CA LYS A 96 -63.12 64.55 -7.02
C LYS A 96 -64.28 65.46 -7.46
N LEU A 97 -64.89 65.22 -8.62
CA LEU A 97 -66.08 65.94 -9.11
C LEU A 97 -67.41 65.33 -8.66
N LEU A 98 -67.43 64.11 -8.12
CA LEU A 98 -68.63 63.51 -7.50
C LEU A 98 -68.87 64.02 -6.07
N ASP A 99 -67.82 64.47 -5.38
CA ASP A 99 -67.87 64.97 -4.00
C ASP A 99 -68.16 66.48 -3.90
N LEU A 100 -68.28 67.19 -5.02
CA LEU A 100 -68.55 68.64 -5.06
C LEU A 100 -70.05 68.95 -5.29
N PRO A 101 -70.57 70.06 -4.71
CA PRO A 101 -71.94 70.49 -4.94
C PRO A 101 -72.14 70.93 -6.40
N ILE A 102 -73.25 70.48 -7.01
CA ILE A 102 -73.52 70.73 -8.43
C ILE A 102 -74.00 72.17 -8.66
N ASP A 103 -73.13 72.99 -9.26
CA ASP A 103 -73.39 74.36 -9.71
C ASP A 103 -73.17 74.52 -11.23
N GLU A 104 -73.29 75.75 -11.75
CA GLU A 104 -73.12 76.04 -13.19
C GLU A 104 -71.68 75.86 -13.69
N ILE A 105 -70.67 76.00 -12.81
CA ILE A 105 -69.24 75.85 -13.14
C ILE A 105 -68.91 74.38 -13.30
N LEU A 106 -69.40 73.53 -12.38
CA LEU A 106 -69.24 72.07 -12.44
C LEU A 106 -69.81 71.51 -13.75
N VAL A 107 -70.97 72.02 -14.20
CA VAL A 107 -71.63 71.64 -15.46
C VAL A 107 -70.78 71.92 -16.70
N GLU A 108 -69.89 72.91 -16.69
CA GLU A 108 -68.97 73.20 -17.80
C GLU A 108 -67.75 72.25 -17.81
N GLU A 109 -67.17 72.00 -16.64
CA GLU A 109 -66.05 71.04 -16.49
C GLU A 109 -66.48 69.60 -16.84
N ILE A 110 -67.73 69.22 -16.52
CA ILE A 110 -68.34 67.92 -16.92
C ILE A 110 -68.47 67.81 -18.45
N LYS A 111 -68.87 68.87 -19.15
CA LYS A 111 -68.96 68.87 -20.63
C LYS A 111 -67.58 68.69 -21.27
N LYS A 112 -66.58 69.37 -20.72
CA LYS A 112 -65.16 69.30 -21.15
C LYS A 112 -64.58 67.90 -20.97
N LEU A 113 -64.76 67.28 -19.80
CA LEU A 113 -64.38 65.89 -19.54
C LEU A 113 -65.13 64.89 -20.43
N SER A 114 -66.42 65.12 -20.71
CA SER A 114 -67.21 64.28 -21.62
C SER A 114 -66.68 64.32 -23.06
N LEU A 115 -66.16 65.47 -23.51
CA LEU A 115 -65.50 65.61 -24.81
C LEU A 115 -64.12 64.93 -24.83
N GLU A 116 -63.34 65.09 -23.74
CA GLU A 116 -62.02 64.48 -23.55
C GLU A 116 -62.09 62.94 -23.57
N ILE A 117 -62.97 62.36 -22.75
CA ILE A 117 -63.18 60.90 -22.64
C ILE A 117 -63.75 60.30 -23.94
N LYS A 118 -64.46 61.09 -24.76
CA LYS A 118 -64.98 60.66 -26.08
C LYS A 118 -63.87 60.46 -27.12
N ASN A 119 -62.76 61.19 -27.01
CA ASN A 119 -61.63 61.11 -27.93
C ASN A 119 -60.65 59.96 -27.58
N LEU A 120 -60.73 59.41 -26.37
CA LEU A 120 -59.87 58.33 -25.88
C LEU A 120 -60.33 56.91 -26.33
N PRO A 121 -59.45 55.90 -26.24
CA PRO A 121 -59.76 54.51 -26.59
C PRO A 121 -61.03 53.95 -25.92
N LYS A 122 -61.72 53.03 -26.61
CA LYS A 122 -62.97 52.44 -26.12
C LYS A 122 -62.79 51.51 -24.90
N THR A 123 -61.56 51.17 -24.54
CA THR A 123 -61.17 50.29 -23.43
C THR A 123 -61.29 50.93 -22.05
N LEU A 124 -61.41 52.26 -21.95
CA LEU A 124 -61.63 52.99 -20.68
C LEU A 124 -63.08 52.81 -20.19
N VAL A 125 -63.44 51.58 -19.80
CA VAL A 125 -64.80 51.21 -19.41
C VAL A 125 -65.20 51.86 -18.09
N ILE A 126 -64.29 51.92 -17.10
CA ILE A 126 -64.55 52.44 -15.76
C ILE A 126 -64.87 53.94 -15.82
N SER A 127 -63.98 54.77 -16.37
CA SER A 127 -64.18 56.22 -16.54
C SER A 127 -65.47 56.55 -17.30
N ARG A 128 -65.82 55.74 -18.30
CA ARG A 128 -67.07 55.87 -19.08
C ARG A 128 -68.32 55.41 -18.33
N GLN A 129 -68.21 54.53 -17.34
CA GLN A 129 -69.29 54.20 -16.41
C GLN A 129 -69.45 55.28 -15.34
N LEU A 130 -68.35 55.81 -14.79
CA LEU A 130 -68.37 56.90 -13.82
C LEU A 130 -68.98 58.18 -14.41
N LEU A 131 -68.55 58.60 -15.61
CA LEU A 131 -69.15 59.72 -16.35
C LEU A 131 -70.66 59.54 -16.59
N LYS A 132 -71.12 58.30 -16.81
CA LYS A 132 -72.55 57.95 -16.95
C LYS A 132 -73.32 57.94 -15.62
N LYS A 133 -72.68 57.67 -14.48
CA LYS A 133 -73.28 57.88 -13.15
C LYS A 133 -73.40 59.38 -12.88
N LEU A 134 -72.34 60.15 -13.13
CA LEU A 134 -72.27 61.59 -12.88
C LEU A 134 -73.32 62.37 -13.69
N THR A 135 -73.49 62.06 -14.99
CA THR A 135 -74.57 62.65 -15.80
C THR A 135 -75.98 62.24 -15.38
N LYS A 136 -76.19 61.02 -14.84
CA LYS A 136 -77.50 60.61 -14.28
C LYS A 136 -77.85 61.29 -12.96
N LEU A 137 -76.85 61.66 -12.15
CA LEU A 137 -77.08 62.33 -10.86
C LEU A 137 -77.64 63.75 -11.05
N HIS A 138 -77.24 64.44 -12.12
CA HIS A 138 -77.80 65.73 -12.53
C HIS A 138 -79.32 65.69 -12.79
N ASP A 139 -79.80 64.65 -13.50
CA ASP A 139 -81.18 64.60 -14.00
C ASP A 139 -82.22 64.20 -12.93
N ASN A 140 -81.80 63.56 -11.83
CA ASN A 140 -82.68 62.81 -10.93
C ASN A 140 -83.23 63.59 -9.72
N LYS A 141 -83.28 64.93 -9.79
CA LYS A 141 -83.48 65.84 -8.64
C LYS A 141 -84.90 65.87 -8.01
N LYS A 142 -85.68 64.78 -8.05
CA LYS A 142 -87.04 64.65 -7.45
C LYS A 142 -87.43 63.20 -7.07
N SER A 143 -87.51 62.89 -5.77
CA SER A 143 -88.64 62.20 -5.09
C SER A 143 -88.19 61.48 -3.80
N SER A 144 -88.98 61.57 -2.72
CA SER A 144 -88.63 61.08 -1.37
C SER A 144 -89.64 60.08 -0.82
N THR A 145 -89.23 58.85 -0.49
CA THR A 145 -90.07 57.89 0.30
C THR A 145 -89.34 56.67 0.91
N LYS A 146 -88.03 56.47 0.71
CA LYS A 146 -87.35 55.18 0.99
C LYS A 146 -86.69 55.01 2.38
N TYR A 147 -86.49 56.10 3.12
CA TYR A 147 -85.54 56.21 4.25
C TYR A 147 -85.61 55.08 5.30
N VAL A 148 -86.78 54.81 5.88
CA VAL A 148 -86.91 53.97 7.09
C VAL A 148 -86.44 52.52 6.91
N SER A 149 -86.48 51.96 5.69
CA SER A 149 -86.03 50.59 5.42
C SER A 149 -84.50 50.43 5.34
N ILE A 150 -83.75 51.52 5.27
CA ILE A 150 -82.29 51.51 5.02
C ILE A 150 -81.52 51.50 6.34
N LYS A 151 -81.91 52.36 7.29
CA LYS A 151 -81.25 52.51 8.61
C LYS A 151 -81.14 51.17 9.36
N ASN A 152 -82.25 50.43 9.44
CA ASN A 152 -82.31 49.13 10.11
C ASN A 152 -81.41 48.05 9.47
N LYS A 153 -81.03 48.19 8.19
CA LYS A 153 -80.08 47.27 7.53
C LYS A 153 -78.63 47.63 7.82
N MET A 154 -78.31 48.92 7.95
CA MET A 154 -76.95 49.37 8.30
C MET A 154 -76.57 48.93 9.73
N GLU A 155 -77.49 49.02 10.69
CA GLU A 155 -77.27 48.49 12.05
C GLU A 155 -77.04 46.96 12.08
N SER A 156 -77.67 46.21 11.17
CA SER A 156 -77.45 44.76 11.06
C SER A 156 -76.05 44.41 10.56
N ILE A 157 -75.52 45.17 9.59
CA ILE A 157 -74.17 44.97 9.04
C ILE A 157 -73.09 45.32 10.06
N GLY A 158 -73.29 46.37 10.88
CA GLY A 158 -72.36 46.73 11.95
C GLY A 158 -72.08 45.57 12.92
N LYS A 159 -73.11 44.83 13.32
CA LYS A 159 -72.98 43.65 14.21
C LYS A 159 -72.28 42.46 13.53
N GLN A 160 -72.45 42.30 12.22
CA GLN A 160 -71.73 41.28 11.45
C GLN A 160 -70.22 41.59 11.38
N LEU A 161 -69.86 42.87 11.24
CA LEU A 161 -68.47 43.34 11.31
C LEU A 161 -67.82 43.13 12.69
N GLU A 162 -68.52 43.40 13.79
CA GLU A 162 -68.02 43.06 15.14
C GLU A 162 -67.78 41.56 15.30
N THR A 163 -68.70 40.73 14.81
CA THR A 163 -68.59 39.26 14.87
C THR A 163 -67.37 38.77 14.06
N LEU A 164 -67.09 39.38 12.91
CA LEU A 164 -65.91 39.06 12.09
C LEU A 164 -64.60 39.52 12.73
N LYS A 165 -64.56 40.70 13.37
CA LYS A 165 -63.39 41.15 14.15
C LYS A 165 -63.02 40.15 15.27
N MET A 166 -64.02 39.50 15.87
CA MET A 166 -63.80 38.43 16.86
C MET A 166 -63.32 37.10 16.26
N ILE A 167 -63.57 36.83 14.98
CA ILE A 167 -63.03 35.64 14.29
C ILE A 167 -61.55 35.85 13.94
N THR A 168 -61.18 37.04 13.44
CA THR A 168 -59.79 37.38 13.09
C THR A 168 -58.81 37.39 14.25
N SER A 169 -59.27 37.48 15.50
CA SER A 169 -58.40 37.48 16.69
C SER A 169 -57.99 36.08 17.16
N MET A 170 -58.65 35.01 16.70
CA MET A 170 -58.30 33.63 17.04
C MET A 170 -57.05 33.14 16.28
N LYS A 171 -56.23 32.29 16.93
CA LYS A 171 -54.91 31.86 16.42
C LYS A 171 -54.92 30.61 15.51
N SER A 172 -56.02 29.88 15.38
CA SER A 172 -55.98 28.43 15.11
C SER A 172 -56.48 27.94 13.74
N HIS A 173 -56.86 28.81 12.80
CA HIS A 173 -57.56 28.41 11.57
C HIS A 173 -57.03 29.09 10.30
N GLN A 174 -55.90 28.62 9.74
CA GLN A 174 -55.41 29.07 8.42
C GLN A 174 -56.47 28.89 7.32
N ASN A 175 -57.14 27.73 7.27
CA ASN A 175 -58.16 27.43 6.26
C ASN A 175 -59.39 28.36 6.29
N ALA A 176 -59.68 29.03 7.42
CA ALA A 176 -60.78 30.00 7.46
C ALA A 176 -60.44 31.31 6.72
N ILE A 177 -59.15 31.65 6.61
CA ILE A 177 -58.69 32.91 6.02
C ILE A 177 -58.81 32.91 4.49
N LEU A 178 -58.78 31.74 3.84
CA LEU A 178 -59.00 31.64 2.38
C LEU A 178 -60.44 32.01 1.94
N ASP A 179 -61.45 31.83 2.80
CA ASP A 179 -62.84 32.22 2.49
C ASP A 179 -63.19 33.64 2.98
N LEU A 180 -62.33 34.29 3.77
CA LEU A 180 -62.56 35.65 4.23
C LEU A 180 -62.68 36.68 3.09
N PRO A 181 -61.87 36.64 1.99
CA PRO A 181 -62.05 37.54 0.86
C PRO A 181 -63.45 37.51 0.24
N LYS A 182 -64.09 36.33 0.13
CA LYS A 182 -65.50 36.21 -0.33
C LYS A 182 -66.47 36.83 0.66
N LEU A 183 -66.20 36.68 1.96
CA LEU A 183 -67.01 37.27 3.03
C LEU A 183 -66.91 38.81 3.01
N ILE A 184 -65.72 39.37 2.76
CA ILE A 184 -65.52 40.79 2.51
C ILE A 184 -66.29 41.21 1.25
N GLU A 185 -66.13 40.51 0.13
CA GLU A 185 -66.82 40.81 -1.13
C GLU A 185 -68.36 40.80 -1.00
N ILE A 186 -68.92 39.86 -0.24
CA ILE A 186 -70.34 39.80 0.12
C ILE A 186 -70.76 41.02 0.95
N ILE A 187 -69.95 41.44 1.93
CA ILE A 187 -70.24 42.60 2.79
C ILE A 187 -70.10 43.91 2.00
N HIS A 188 -69.05 44.06 1.20
CA HIS A 188 -68.84 45.19 0.29
C HIS A 188 -70.00 45.30 -0.72
N GLY A 189 -70.48 44.17 -1.26
CA GLY A 189 -71.67 44.12 -2.11
C GLY A 189 -72.97 44.53 -1.40
N GLN A 190 -73.18 44.10 -0.16
CA GLN A 190 -74.33 44.52 0.65
C GLN A 190 -74.29 46.02 1.00
N LEU A 191 -73.11 46.56 1.31
CA LEU A 191 -72.89 47.99 1.52
C LEU A 191 -73.09 48.79 0.24
N HIS A 192 -72.60 48.34 -0.92
CA HIS A 192 -72.85 49.00 -2.21
C HIS A 192 -74.35 49.01 -2.57
N MET A 193 -75.09 47.93 -2.29
CA MET A 193 -76.55 47.91 -2.48
C MET A 193 -77.30 48.86 -1.54
N LEU A 194 -76.78 49.13 -0.34
CA LEU A 194 -77.36 50.13 0.57
C LEU A 194 -76.95 51.55 0.18
N HIS A 195 -75.71 51.76 -0.28
CA HIS A 195 -75.20 53.03 -0.81
C HIS A 195 -76.03 53.51 -2.01
N GLU A 196 -76.30 52.61 -2.96
CA GLU A 196 -77.16 52.89 -4.13
C GLU A 196 -78.64 53.12 -3.75
N ALA A 197 -79.08 52.67 -2.56
CA ALA A 197 -80.40 52.97 -2.02
C ALA A 197 -80.46 54.26 -1.18
N ALA A 198 -79.34 54.68 -0.57
CA ALA A 198 -79.25 55.80 0.36
C ALA A 198 -79.11 57.18 -0.30
N TYR A 199 -78.88 57.25 -1.62
CA TYR A 199 -78.79 58.51 -2.37
C TYR A 199 -80.13 59.28 -2.52
N SER A 200 -81.24 58.82 -1.93
CA SER A 200 -82.52 59.54 -1.89
C SER A 200 -82.74 60.21 -0.52
N ASP A 201 -82.16 61.41 -0.38
CA ASP A 201 -82.19 62.32 0.78
C ASP A 201 -81.49 61.82 2.06
N LEU A 202 -80.67 62.69 2.69
CA LEU A 202 -80.36 62.66 4.14
C LEU A 202 -79.56 63.90 4.60
N PHE A 203 -79.50 64.12 5.92
CA PHE A 203 -78.84 65.24 6.60
C PHE A 203 -77.52 64.81 7.30
N GLU A 204 -76.79 65.78 7.85
CA GLU A 204 -75.40 65.67 8.33
C GLU A 204 -75.16 64.55 9.38
N ASP A 205 -76.12 64.26 10.27
CA ASP A 205 -75.94 63.28 11.37
C ASP A 205 -75.63 61.85 10.90
N ASP A 206 -76.18 61.39 9.78
CA ASP A 206 -75.90 60.04 9.24
C ASP A 206 -74.56 59.98 8.47
N LEU A 207 -73.92 61.13 8.19
CA LEU A 207 -72.59 61.18 7.55
C LEU A 207 -71.49 60.64 8.48
N ASP A 208 -71.58 60.97 9.77
CA ASP A 208 -70.61 60.52 10.79
C ASP A 208 -70.74 59.00 11.04
N ILE A 209 -71.97 58.48 11.05
CA ILE A 209 -72.23 57.03 11.13
C ILE A 209 -71.65 56.32 9.89
N ARG A 210 -71.87 56.84 8.68
CA ARG A 210 -71.29 56.29 7.44
C ARG A 210 -69.76 56.32 7.49
N LYS A 211 -69.16 57.44 7.91
CA LYS A 211 -67.70 57.59 8.03
C LYS A 211 -67.12 56.58 9.01
N LYS A 212 -67.74 56.42 10.17
CA LYS A 212 -67.32 55.48 11.23
C LYS A 212 -67.47 54.01 10.81
N ILE A 213 -68.44 53.67 9.96
CA ILE A 213 -68.55 52.34 9.34
C ILE A 213 -67.43 52.11 8.31
N MET A 214 -67.14 53.09 7.44
CA MET A 214 -66.04 53.00 6.47
C MET A 214 -64.68 52.89 7.16
N GLU A 215 -64.38 53.73 8.15
CA GLU A 215 -63.14 53.66 8.95
C GLU A 215 -62.99 52.28 9.63
N ASN A 216 -64.10 51.70 10.13
CA ASN A 216 -64.09 50.36 10.72
C ASN A 216 -63.87 49.22 9.72
N LEU A 217 -64.22 49.42 8.45
CA LEU A 217 -63.96 48.51 7.33
C LEU A 217 -62.51 48.62 6.85
N THR A 218 -62.03 49.84 6.57
CA THR A 218 -60.64 50.05 6.12
C THR A 218 -59.64 49.56 7.16
N GLN A 219 -59.85 49.83 8.46
CA GLN A 219 -59.01 49.25 9.52
C GLN A 219 -59.11 47.71 9.62
N PHE A 220 -60.21 47.11 9.17
CA PHE A 220 -60.38 45.65 9.16
C PHE A 220 -59.70 45.02 7.94
N GLU A 221 -59.79 45.67 6.78
CA GLU A 221 -59.09 45.30 5.54
C GLU A 221 -57.57 45.45 5.73
N ASP A 222 -57.07 46.57 6.28
CA ASP A 222 -55.66 46.76 6.66
C ASP A 222 -55.16 45.69 7.65
N SER A 223 -55.98 45.36 8.66
CA SER A 223 -55.66 44.32 9.65
C SER A 223 -55.70 42.91 9.07
N LEU A 224 -56.37 42.71 7.93
CA LEU A 224 -56.44 41.44 7.22
C LEU A 224 -55.28 41.28 6.24
N VAL A 225 -54.98 42.32 5.46
CA VAL A 225 -53.80 42.35 4.56
C VAL A 225 -52.54 42.06 5.37
N LYS A 226 -52.28 42.81 6.46
CA LYS A 226 -51.11 42.60 7.34
C LYS A 226 -51.03 41.19 7.93
N LYS A 227 -52.18 40.57 8.24
CA LYS A 227 -52.23 39.23 8.80
C LYS A 227 -52.09 38.13 7.74
N GLN A 228 -52.53 38.40 6.51
CA GLN A 228 -52.32 37.54 5.34
C GLN A 228 -50.86 37.59 4.89
N GLU A 229 -50.25 38.78 4.83
CA GLU A 229 -48.81 38.99 4.62
C GLU A 229 -47.98 38.24 5.66
N GLN A 230 -48.31 38.37 6.95
CA GLN A 230 -47.62 37.65 8.02
C GLN A 230 -47.69 36.13 7.84
N ILE A 231 -48.86 35.56 7.49
CA ILE A 231 -49.02 34.12 7.25
C ILE A 231 -48.24 33.67 6.01
N ILE A 232 -48.24 34.45 4.93
CA ILE A 232 -47.46 34.17 3.71
C ILE A 232 -45.96 34.20 4.01
N HIS A 233 -45.49 35.15 4.83
CA HIS A 233 -44.10 35.25 5.26
C HIS A 233 -43.68 34.06 6.17
N GLU A 234 -44.55 33.66 7.11
CA GLU A 234 -44.33 32.47 7.96
C GLU A 234 -44.33 31.18 7.13
N GLU A 235 -45.19 31.04 6.11
CA GLU A 235 -45.19 29.88 5.19
C GLU A 235 -43.95 29.85 4.28
N LEU A 236 -43.57 31.00 3.69
CA LEU A 236 -42.39 31.11 2.84
C LEU A 236 -41.11 30.76 3.61
N ARG A 237 -40.98 31.25 4.84
CA ARG A 237 -39.88 30.90 5.73
C ARG A 237 -39.86 29.40 6.04
N ALA A 238 -40.98 28.82 6.48
CA ALA A 238 -41.08 27.40 6.76
C ALA A 238 -40.72 26.51 5.54
N ARG A 239 -41.08 26.94 4.33
CA ARG A 239 -40.68 26.28 3.08
C ARG A 239 -39.18 26.38 2.81
N LEU A 240 -38.57 27.54 3.07
CA LEU A 240 -37.14 27.78 2.89
C LEU A 240 -36.31 26.92 3.85
N ASP A 241 -36.64 26.96 5.14
CA ASP A 241 -35.94 26.24 6.21
C ASP A 241 -36.00 24.71 5.94
N ILE A 242 -37.17 24.17 5.59
CA ILE A 242 -37.34 22.76 5.19
C ILE A 242 -36.56 22.41 3.92
N HIS A 243 -36.46 23.33 2.95
CA HIS A 243 -35.66 23.08 1.75
C HIS A 243 -34.16 23.06 2.06
N GLN A 244 -33.68 23.94 2.92
CA GLN A 244 -32.28 23.99 3.35
C GLN A 244 -31.88 22.72 4.11
N LEU A 245 -32.70 22.24 5.07
CA LEU A 245 -32.45 20.97 5.75
C LEU A 245 -32.47 19.77 4.77
N GLN A 246 -33.39 19.74 3.80
CA GLN A 246 -33.41 18.72 2.74
C GLN A 246 -32.09 18.70 1.97
N VAL A 247 -31.61 19.87 1.51
CA VAL A 247 -30.37 20.00 0.71
C VAL A 247 -29.14 19.59 1.52
N GLU A 248 -29.00 20.01 2.78
CA GLU A 248 -27.85 19.63 3.60
C GLU A 248 -27.88 18.15 4.02
N ILE A 249 -29.07 17.56 4.24
CA ILE A 249 -29.19 16.10 4.41
C ILE A 249 -28.79 15.36 3.13
N ASP A 250 -29.17 15.84 1.95
CA ASP A 250 -28.84 15.20 0.67
C ASP A 250 -27.32 15.28 0.39
N LYS A 251 -26.69 16.45 0.62
CA LYS A 251 -25.23 16.63 0.57
C LYS A 251 -24.50 15.70 1.55
N ALA A 252 -24.95 15.63 2.80
CA ALA A 252 -24.37 14.76 3.81
C ALA A 252 -24.52 13.27 3.46
N GLN A 253 -25.66 12.87 2.87
CA GLN A 253 -25.86 11.50 2.38
C GLN A 253 -24.93 11.18 1.20
N ALA A 254 -24.72 12.10 0.25
CA ALA A 254 -23.76 11.91 -0.84
C ALA A 254 -22.31 11.78 -0.32
N ASN A 255 -21.88 12.74 0.51
CA ASN A 255 -20.52 12.75 1.07
C ASN A 255 -20.22 11.49 1.90
N PHE A 256 -21.20 10.97 2.65
CA PHE A 256 -21.03 9.75 3.45
C PHE A 256 -20.65 8.49 2.63
N TYR A 257 -21.01 8.41 1.35
CA TYR A 257 -20.58 7.30 0.50
C TYR A 257 -19.15 7.46 -0.02
N ASN A 258 -18.66 8.69 -0.16
CA ASN A 258 -17.34 9.02 -0.72
C ASN A 258 -16.23 9.06 0.35
N ILE A 259 -16.58 9.10 1.63
CA ILE A 259 -15.62 9.16 2.74
C ILE A 259 -14.95 7.81 3.00
N SER A 260 -13.63 7.87 3.27
CA SER A 260 -12.78 6.74 3.65
C SER A 260 -13.42 5.86 4.74
N GLN A 261 -13.26 4.54 4.61
CA GLN A 261 -13.89 3.53 5.48
C GLN A 261 -13.26 3.45 6.89
N THR A 262 -12.38 4.37 7.28
CA THR A 262 -11.67 4.39 8.57
C THR A 262 -12.55 4.88 9.73
N SER A 263 -12.32 4.36 10.93
CA SER A 263 -13.07 4.77 12.13
C SER A 263 -12.76 6.20 12.58
N SER A 264 -11.65 6.80 12.14
CA SER A 264 -11.35 8.23 12.35
C SER A 264 -12.22 9.09 11.43
N SER A 265 -12.03 9.01 10.12
CA SER A 265 -12.69 9.91 9.15
C SER A 265 -14.22 9.82 9.20
N LEU A 266 -14.80 8.65 9.49
CA LEU A 266 -16.25 8.51 9.70
C LEU A 266 -16.73 9.19 10.99
N ARG A 267 -15.90 9.24 12.04
CA ARG A 267 -16.19 9.90 13.33
C ARG A 267 -15.98 11.41 13.22
N ASP A 268 -14.93 11.85 12.53
CA ASP A 268 -14.69 13.27 12.23
C ASP A 268 -15.84 13.86 11.41
N PHE A 269 -16.30 13.14 10.37
CA PHE A 269 -17.49 13.49 9.59
C PHE A 269 -18.77 13.53 10.44
N LYS A 270 -18.98 12.56 11.32
CA LYS A 270 -20.11 12.60 12.28
C LYS A 270 -20.05 13.88 13.12
N GLN A 271 -18.87 14.22 13.61
CA GLN A 271 -18.64 15.28 14.58
C GLN A 271 -18.66 16.69 13.97
N SER A 272 -18.40 16.82 12.66
CA SER A 272 -18.64 18.07 11.92
C SER A 272 -20.08 18.21 11.43
N THR A 273 -20.67 17.14 10.88
CA THR A 273 -21.87 17.25 10.04
C THR A 273 -23.17 17.02 10.82
N ILE A 274 -23.23 16.04 11.73
CA ILE A 274 -24.47 15.74 12.46
C ILE A 274 -24.90 16.89 13.41
N PRO A 275 -24.00 17.60 14.13
CA PRO A 275 -24.40 18.75 14.94
C PRO A 275 -25.05 19.88 14.13
N HIS A 276 -24.52 20.17 12.93
CA HIS A 276 -25.08 21.21 12.06
C HIS A 276 -26.48 20.83 11.54
N LEU A 277 -26.65 19.59 11.08
CA LEU A 277 -27.95 19.08 10.64
C LEU A 277 -28.96 18.97 11.80
N ALA A 278 -28.50 18.68 13.02
CA ALA A 278 -29.34 18.65 14.20
C ALA A 278 -29.85 20.06 14.59
N GLN A 279 -29.00 21.09 14.48
CA GLN A 279 -29.42 22.48 14.68
C GLN A 279 -30.49 22.89 13.65
N LEU A 280 -30.22 22.69 12.36
CA LEU A 280 -31.19 22.98 11.29
C LEU A 280 -32.53 22.24 11.47
N ALA A 281 -32.48 21.00 11.99
CA ALA A 281 -33.69 20.22 12.30
C ALA A 281 -34.45 20.69 13.55
N GLN A 282 -33.77 21.39 14.47
CA GLN A 282 -34.37 21.98 15.67
C GLN A 282 -34.95 23.38 15.40
N ASP A 283 -34.34 24.17 14.52
CA ASP A 283 -34.87 25.47 14.08
C ASP A 283 -36.28 25.31 13.43
N ILE A 284 -36.50 24.15 12.81
CA ILE A 284 -37.75 23.70 12.16
C ILE A 284 -38.82 23.19 13.16
N ASP A 285 -38.55 23.14 14.47
CA ASP A 285 -39.54 22.73 15.49
C ASP A 285 -40.73 23.69 15.64
N SER A 286 -40.62 24.92 15.11
CA SER A 286 -41.65 25.98 15.22
C SER A 286 -42.64 26.07 14.05
N VAL A 287 -42.53 25.16 13.08
CA VAL A 287 -43.17 25.24 11.75
C VAL A 287 -44.68 24.93 11.75
N PRO A 288 -45.52 25.62 10.91
CA PRO A 288 -46.97 25.39 10.82
C PRO A 288 -47.41 23.94 10.51
N ALA A 289 -48.62 23.61 10.98
CA ALA A 289 -49.14 22.25 11.05
C ALA A 289 -49.07 21.45 9.74
N ASP A 290 -49.38 22.06 8.59
CA ASP A 290 -49.40 21.39 7.29
C ASP A 290 -48.02 20.91 6.81
N PHE A 291 -46.94 21.51 7.33
CA PHE A 291 -45.56 21.17 6.98
C PHE A 291 -44.89 20.17 7.93
N THR A 292 -45.48 19.94 9.11
CA THR A 292 -44.94 19.05 10.16
C THR A 292 -44.54 17.67 9.63
N LYS A 293 -45.42 17.00 8.88
CA LYS A 293 -45.14 15.70 8.23
C LYS A 293 -43.88 15.69 7.36
N ARG A 294 -43.54 16.82 6.72
CA ARG A 294 -42.35 16.94 5.86
C ARG A 294 -41.10 17.19 6.69
N ALA A 295 -41.19 18.01 7.73
CA ALA A 295 -40.14 18.18 8.73
C ALA A 295 -39.82 16.85 9.46
N ASP A 296 -40.84 16.13 9.91
CA ASP A 296 -40.69 14.82 10.56
C ASP A 296 -40.04 13.81 9.62
N GLY A 297 -40.44 13.77 8.34
CA GLY A 297 -39.78 12.95 7.33
C GLY A 297 -38.29 13.27 7.13
N LEU A 298 -37.87 14.52 7.33
CA LEU A 298 -36.45 14.92 7.33
C LEU A 298 -35.73 14.54 8.63
N ARG A 299 -36.33 14.76 9.81
CA ARG A 299 -35.79 14.28 11.10
C ARG A 299 -35.56 12.76 11.07
N ASP A 300 -36.49 12.02 10.48
CA ASP A 300 -36.45 10.58 10.33
C ASP A 300 -35.33 10.13 9.36
N ARG A 301 -35.06 10.89 8.29
CA ARG A 301 -33.89 10.69 7.41
C ARG A 301 -32.56 11.01 8.12
N LEU A 302 -32.50 12.08 8.91
CA LEU A 302 -31.32 12.44 9.70
C LEU A 302 -31.01 11.38 10.76
N HIS A 303 -32.02 10.87 11.46
CA HIS A 303 -31.83 9.81 12.45
C HIS A 303 -31.36 8.49 11.79
N LYS A 304 -31.88 8.16 10.59
CA LYS A 304 -31.40 7.00 9.80
C LYS A 304 -29.96 7.19 9.33
N LEU A 305 -29.58 8.39 8.87
CA LEU A 305 -28.19 8.72 8.51
C LEU A 305 -27.24 8.58 9.72
N ASN A 306 -27.56 9.19 10.85
CA ASN A 306 -26.76 9.09 12.09
C ASN A 306 -26.56 7.63 12.52
N LYS A 307 -27.63 6.82 12.51
CA LYS A 307 -27.57 5.38 12.83
C LYS A 307 -26.71 4.58 11.84
N ASN A 308 -26.76 4.91 10.55
CA ASN A 308 -25.92 4.28 9.53
C ASN A 308 -24.44 4.66 9.69
N ILE A 309 -24.15 5.90 10.08
CA ILE A 309 -22.81 6.38 10.42
C ILE A 309 -22.27 5.58 11.63
N ASP A 310 -23.03 5.49 12.73
CA ASP A 310 -22.62 4.73 13.92
C ASP A 310 -22.36 3.25 13.61
N HIS A 311 -23.21 2.62 12.80
CA HIS A 311 -23.01 1.23 12.38
C HIS A 311 -21.73 1.04 11.52
N ARG A 312 -21.41 1.99 10.63
CA ARG A 312 -20.14 1.95 9.87
C ARG A 312 -18.93 2.26 10.75
N ILE A 313 -19.01 3.20 11.70
CA ILE A 313 -17.95 3.46 12.69
C ILE A 313 -17.67 2.18 13.51
N LEU A 314 -18.70 1.51 14.03
CA LEU A 314 -18.54 0.28 14.79
C LEU A 314 -17.82 -0.80 13.97
N LYS A 315 -18.34 -1.13 12.77
CA LYS A 315 -17.73 -2.14 11.89
C LYS A 315 -16.31 -1.77 11.45
N ALA A 316 -16.03 -0.49 11.19
CA ALA A 316 -14.67 -0.02 10.89
C ALA A 316 -13.74 -0.23 12.09
N SER A 317 -14.17 0.13 13.29
CA SER A 317 -13.38 -0.03 14.51
C SER A 317 -13.11 -1.51 14.89
N GLU A 318 -14.07 -2.41 14.64
CA GLU A 318 -13.87 -3.85 14.78
C GLU A 318 -12.84 -4.39 13.77
N ASN A 319 -12.95 -3.99 12.50
CA ASN A 319 -11.99 -4.38 11.46
C ASN A 319 -10.58 -3.83 11.75
N GLU A 320 -10.45 -2.58 12.19
CA GLU A 320 -9.18 -2.01 12.65
C GLU A 320 -8.61 -2.77 13.86
N ALA A 321 -9.44 -3.19 14.81
CA ALA A 321 -9.00 -3.96 15.98
C ALA A 321 -8.49 -5.35 15.57
N ARG A 322 -9.20 -6.06 14.68
CA ARG A 322 -8.74 -7.36 14.13
C ARG A 322 -7.46 -7.20 13.32
N ARG A 323 -7.36 -6.15 12.49
CA ARG A 323 -6.13 -5.82 11.74
C ARG A 323 -4.95 -5.61 12.69
N ARG A 324 -5.09 -4.78 13.73
CA ARG A 324 -4.03 -4.55 14.73
C ARG A 324 -3.66 -5.82 15.53
N ALA A 325 -4.61 -6.74 15.73
CA ALA A 325 -4.32 -8.03 16.35
C ALA A 325 -3.48 -8.94 15.41
N ALA A 326 -3.84 -9.01 14.12
CA ALA A 326 -3.05 -9.73 13.12
C ALA A 326 -1.65 -9.14 12.93
N GLU A 327 -1.54 -7.80 12.83
CA GLU A 327 -0.25 -7.08 12.75
C GLU A 327 0.66 -7.38 13.96
N ARG A 328 0.09 -7.42 15.17
CA ARG A 328 0.84 -7.82 16.37
C ARG A 328 1.32 -9.26 16.29
N ILE A 329 0.43 -10.22 16.00
CA ILE A 329 0.80 -11.64 15.90
C ILE A 329 1.91 -11.83 14.87
N ILE A 330 1.81 -11.23 13.68
CA ILE A 330 2.83 -11.37 12.63
C ILE A 330 4.16 -10.71 13.03
N ASN A 331 4.14 -9.54 13.69
CA ASN A 331 5.36 -8.87 14.17
C ASN A 331 6.01 -9.62 15.35
N ASP A 332 5.23 -10.06 16.34
CA ASP A 332 5.71 -10.86 17.46
C ASP A 332 6.34 -12.18 16.96
N LYS A 333 5.74 -12.80 15.94
CA LYS A 333 6.25 -14.04 15.33
C LYS A 333 7.44 -13.81 14.39
N ARG A 334 7.53 -12.65 13.73
CA ARG A 334 8.72 -12.20 13.00
C ARG A 334 9.89 -11.99 13.95
N GLN A 335 9.67 -11.29 15.06
CA GLN A 335 10.68 -11.12 16.11
C GLN A 335 11.13 -12.48 16.68
N GLN A 336 10.22 -13.41 16.97
CA GLN A 336 10.59 -14.75 17.44
C GLN A 336 11.39 -15.56 16.40
N LEU A 337 11.11 -15.39 15.10
CA LEU A 337 11.90 -15.99 14.02
C LEU A 337 13.30 -15.37 13.96
N ASP A 338 13.40 -14.05 13.98
CA ASP A 338 14.68 -13.32 13.90
C ASP A 338 15.55 -13.57 15.15
N GLU A 339 14.94 -13.65 16.35
CA GLU A 339 15.61 -14.04 17.61
C GLU A 339 16.13 -15.48 17.61
N ILE A 340 15.45 -16.42 16.94
CA ILE A 340 15.97 -17.77 16.72
C ILE A 340 17.18 -17.71 15.80
N LEU A 341 17.05 -17.09 14.63
CA LEU A 341 18.10 -17.06 13.59
C LEU A 341 19.37 -16.30 14.04
N ALA A 342 19.22 -15.25 14.85
CA ALA A 342 20.34 -14.47 15.38
C ALA A 342 21.31 -15.28 16.25
N LYS A 343 20.88 -16.40 16.85
CA LYS A 343 21.77 -17.31 17.60
C LYS A 343 22.80 -17.97 16.68
N TYR A 344 22.33 -18.45 15.53
CA TYR A 344 23.13 -19.22 14.57
C TYR A 344 24.09 -18.31 13.78
N GLN A 345 23.77 -17.01 13.64
CA GLN A 345 24.72 -16.01 13.14
C GLN A 345 25.96 -15.82 14.04
N GLN A 346 25.89 -16.21 15.32
CA GLN A 346 27.03 -16.18 16.25
C GLN A 346 27.82 -17.51 16.26
N GLY A 347 27.35 -18.52 15.54
CA GLY A 347 27.98 -19.84 15.40
C GLY A 347 27.03 -21.01 15.75
N PRO A 348 27.47 -22.26 15.49
CA PRO A 348 26.63 -23.45 15.68
C PRO A 348 26.24 -23.68 17.15
N GLN A 349 25.02 -24.17 17.38
CA GLN A 349 24.40 -24.30 18.70
C GLN A 349 24.35 -25.76 19.21
N PRO A 350 24.20 -26.03 20.52
CA PRO A 350 24.08 -27.40 21.03
C PRO A 350 22.82 -28.09 20.49
N LEU A 351 22.88 -29.40 20.21
CA LEU A 351 21.78 -30.13 19.54
C LEU A 351 20.42 -29.95 20.24
N ASP A 352 20.36 -30.00 21.57
CA ASP A 352 19.14 -29.78 22.35
C ASP A 352 18.50 -28.40 22.09
N THR A 353 19.34 -27.37 21.88
CA THR A 353 18.90 -26.01 21.52
C THR A 353 18.33 -25.98 20.11
N VAL A 354 18.96 -26.68 19.17
CA VAL A 354 18.48 -26.79 17.77
C VAL A 354 17.16 -27.56 17.70
N GLU A 355 16.97 -28.60 18.53
CA GLU A 355 15.69 -29.29 18.67
C GLU A 355 14.60 -28.40 19.29
N GLN A 356 14.95 -27.54 20.26
CA GLN A 356 14.01 -26.58 20.85
C GLN A 356 13.62 -25.50 19.83
N ASP A 357 14.59 -24.99 19.07
CA ASP A 357 14.36 -23.95 18.06
C ASP A 357 13.59 -24.49 16.84
N SER A 358 13.85 -25.72 16.37
CA SER A 358 13.01 -26.38 15.35
C SER A 358 11.53 -26.49 15.80
N ARG A 359 11.28 -26.79 17.08
CA ARG A 359 9.93 -26.77 17.65
C ARG A 359 9.36 -25.35 17.75
N GLY A 360 10.19 -24.34 18.03
CA GLY A 360 9.82 -22.92 17.97
C GLY A 360 9.38 -22.48 16.58
N LEU A 361 10.17 -22.80 15.54
CA LEU A 361 9.86 -22.52 14.14
C LEU A 361 8.54 -23.18 13.70
N LYS A 362 8.27 -24.41 14.15
CA LYS A 362 6.97 -25.09 13.90
C LYS A 362 5.81 -24.40 14.60
N SER A 363 5.96 -24.01 15.87
CA SER A 363 4.95 -23.21 16.57
C SER A 363 4.67 -21.88 15.84
N ILE A 364 5.69 -21.22 15.30
CA ILE A 364 5.54 -19.99 14.50
C ILE A 364 4.71 -20.27 13.24
N ILE A 365 4.97 -21.37 12.53
CA ILE A 365 4.21 -21.77 11.32
C ILE A 365 2.74 -22.08 11.65
N ASP A 366 2.45 -22.69 12.80
CA ASP A 366 1.08 -23.01 13.22
C ASP A 366 0.34 -21.77 13.74
N ASP A 367 0.97 -20.93 14.57
CA ASP A 367 0.39 -19.66 15.04
C ASP A 367 0.01 -18.75 13.87
N ILE A 368 0.87 -18.67 12.85
CA ILE A 368 0.62 -17.87 11.63
C ILE A 368 -0.50 -18.46 10.76
N GLN A 369 -0.72 -19.79 10.77
CA GLN A 369 -1.85 -20.40 10.07
C GLN A 369 -3.21 -20.13 10.73
N ASN A 370 -3.23 -19.75 12.01
CA ASN A 370 -4.45 -19.47 12.77
C ASN A 370 -4.90 -18.00 12.72
N VAL A 371 -4.23 -17.13 11.95
CA VAL A 371 -4.62 -15.72 11.75
C VAL A 371 -5.88 -15.63 10.86
N ASP A 372 -6.86 -14.79 11.25
CA ASP A 372 -8.15 -14.61 10.57
C ASP A 372 -7.98 -14.34 9.05
N PRO A 373 -8.35 -15.29 8.17
CA PRO A 373 -8.14 -15.15 6.72
C PRO A 373 -8.85 -13.93 6.13
N SER A 374 -10.00 -13.53 6.69
CA SER A 374 -10.79 -12.39 6.17
C SER A 374 -10.08 -11.04 6.35
N VAL A 375 -9.17 -10.95 7.32
CA VAL A 375 -8.30 -9.78 7.52
C VAL A 375 -7.18 -9.78 6.49
N ILE A 376 -6.58 -10.95 6.22
CA ILE A 376 -5.45 -11.13 5.31
C ILE A 376 -5.87 -10.87 3.85
N GLU A 377 -6.99 -11.43 3.40
CA GLU A 377 -7.55 -11.18 2.07
C GLU A 377 -7.84 -9.69 1.81
N SER A 378 -8.15 -8.93 2.86
CA SER A 378 -8.44 -7.50 2.78
C SER A 378 -7.23 -6.56 2.74
N ASN A 379 -6.01 -7.07 2.97
CA ASN A 379 -4.80 -6.26 3.07
C ASN A 379 -3.58 -6.96 2.46
N SER A 380 -3.23 -6.57 1.23
CA SER A 380 -2.10 -7.11 0.47
C SER A 380 -0.74 -7.02 1.18
N GLN A 381 -0.52 -6.00 2.01
CA GLN A 381 0.75 -5.88 2.74
C GLN A 381 0.82 -6.88 3.90
N LEU A 382 -0.26 -7.02 4.68
CA LEU A 382 -0.36 -8.07 5.71
C LEU A 382 -0.22 -9.47 5.11
N ALA A 383 -0.78 -9.71 3.91
CA ALA A 383 -0.65 -10.98 3.22
C ALA A 383 0.79 -11.29 2.78
N ARG A 384 1.56 -10.28 2.34
CA ARG A 384 3.00 -10.42 2.08
C ARG A 384 3.76 -10.69 3.38
N ASP A 385 3.60 -9.83 4.38
CA ASP A 385 4.33 -9.94 5.65
C ASP A 385 4.09 -11.28 6.36
N LEU A 386 2.87 -11.83 6.27
CA LEU A 386 2.50 -13.17 6.75
C LEU A 386 3.17 -14.28 5.93
N ASN A 387 3.14 -14.19 4.60
CA ASN A 387 3.74 -15.22 3.73
C ASN A 387 5.27 -15.24 3.86
N ASP A 388 5.92 -14.08 3.96
CA ASP A 388 7.38 -13.97 4.10
C ASP A 388 7.88 -14.68 5.37
N VAL A 389 7.21 -14.44 6.51
CA VAL A 389 7.57 -15.09 7.79
C VAL A 389 7.23 -16.58 7.75
N LYS A 390 6.09 -16.96 7.16
CA LYS A 390 5.65 -18.36 7.00
C LYS A 390 6.58 -19.17 6.09
N GLN A 391 7.09 -18.56 5.02
CA GLN A 391 8.04 -19.17 4.09
C GLN A 391 9.41 -19.34 4.76
N LYS A 392 9.99 -18.26 5.29
CA LYS A 392 11.28 -18.31 6.00
C LYS A 392 11.28 -19.30 7.16
N ALA A 393 10.23 -19.32 7.99
CA ALA A 393 10.11 -20.28 9.08
C ALA A 393 10.04 -21.74 8.57
N LYS A 394 9.36 -22.00 7.45
CA LYS A 394 9.31 -23.34 6.83
C LYS A 394 10.67 -23.78 6.28
N GLU A 395 11.33 -22.91 5.52
CA GLU A 395 12.65 -23.17 4.94
C GLU A 395 13.65 -23.50 6.05
N GLN A 396 13.74 -22.64 7.07
CA GLN A 396 14.64 -22.82 8.21
C GLN A 396 14.27 -24.05 9.04
N SER A 397 12.98 -24.33 9.28
CA SER A 397 12.55 -25.56 9.97
C SER A 397 12.95 -26.83 9.19
N SER A 398 12.93 -26.81 7.86
CA SER A 398 13.36 -27.96 7.03
C SER A 398 14.87 -28.18 7.13
N ILE A 399 15.65 -27.10 7.09
CA ILE A 399 17.11 -27.14 7.24
C ILE A 399 17.50 -27.66 8.63
N PHE A 400 16.83 -27.18 9.69
CA PHE A 400 17.08 -27.62 11.06
C PHE A 400 16.76 -29.11 11.23
N ASP A 401 15.61 -29.58 10.72
CA ASP A 401 15.23 -31.00 10.81
C ASP A 401 16.20 -31.92 10.07
N GLN A 402 16.68 -31.50 8.89
CA GLN A 402 17.67 -32.28 8.13
C GLN A 402 19.02 -32.38 8.87
N ASN A 403 19.46 -31.29 9.52
CA ASN A 403 20.67 -31.33 10.35
C ASN A 403 20.47 -32.21 11.59
N ILE A 404 19.36 -32.08 12.33
CA ILE A 404 19.03 -32.94 13.48
C ILE A 404 19.02 -34.43 13.09
N GLN A 405 18.54 -34.78 11.90
CA GLN A 405 18.55 -36.16 11.38
C GLN A 405 19.96 -36.69 11.08
N ASN A 406 20.88 -35.85 10.61
CA ASN A 406 22.28 -36.21 10.36
C ASN A 406 23.11 -36.31 11.65
N GLU A 407 22.83 -35.45 12.62
CA GLU A 407 23.59 -35.24 13.86
C GLU A 407 23.34 -36.30 14.94
N LYS A 408 22.12 -36.85 15.01
CA LYS A 408 21.75 -37.88 16.00
C LYS A 408 22.53 -39.19 15.82
N PRO A 409 22.62 -39.79 14.62
CA PRO A 409 23.43 -40.99 14.41
C PRO A 409 24.90 -40.85 14.82
N ILE A 410 25.49 -39.65 14.72
CA ILE A 410 26.89 -39.40 15.12
C ILE A 410 27.04 -39.53 16.64
N ARG A 411 26.07 -38.99 17.40
CA ARG A 411 26.02 -39.05 18.88
C ARG A 411 25.67 -40.43 19.41
N ASP A 412 24.70 -41.11 18.80
CA ASP A 412 24.36 -42.48 19.16
C ASP A 412 25.53 -43.44 18.90
N GLU A 413 26.28 -43.23 17.81
CA GLU A 413 27.48 -44.01 17.49
C GLU A 413 28.66 -43.71 18.42
N GLN A 414 28.93 -42.42 18.73
CA GLN A 414 29.89 -42.00 19.78
C GLN A 414 29.60 -42.71 21.10
N LYS A 415 28.33 -42.74 21.51
CA LYS A 415 27.88 -43.40 22.73
C LYS A 415 28.05 -44.92 22.67
N ARG A 416 27.67 -45.57 21.55
CA ARG A 416 27.90 -47.02 21.32
C ARG A 416 29.37 -47.38 21.45
N ILE A 417 30.23 -46.60 20.81
CA ILE A 417 31.68 -46.77 20.83
C ILE A 417 32.23 -46.61 22.25
N SER A 418 31.86 -45.53 22.96
CA SER A 418 32.32 -45.28 24.34
C SER A 418 31.91 -46.40 25.29
N ASP A 419 30.65 -46.86 25.19
CA ASP A 419 30.13 -48.04 25.90
C ASP A 419 30.93 -49.32 25.59
N GLN A 420 31.38 -49.50 24.34
CA GLN A 420 32.20 -50.65 23.94
C GLN A 420 33.65 -50.54 24.44
N ILE A 421 34.25 -49.34 24.42
CA ILE A 421 35.57 -49.09 25.05
C ILE A 421 35.49 -49.40 26.55
N ALA A 422 34.44 -48.94 27.24
CA ALA A 422 34.24 -49.21 28.66
C ALA A 422 34.10 -50.72 28.96
N LYS A 423 33.28 -51.45 28.17
CA LYS A 423 33.10 -52.91 28.29
C LYS A 423 34.40 -53.68 28.03
N LEU A 424 35.16 -53.29 26.99
CA LEU A 424 36.45 -53.92 26.70
C LEU A 424 37.49 -53.59 27.78
N ARG A 425 37.54 -52.35 28.31
CA ARG A 425 38.41 -51.97 29.45
C ARG A 425 38.10 -52.80 30.70
N ALA A 426 36.83 -53.05 31.00
CA ALA A 426 36.43 -53.94 32.10
C ALA A 426 36.91 -55.38 31.88
N ALA A 427 36.55 -56.00 30.75
CA ALA A 427 36.98 -57.38 30.44
C ALA A 427 38.51 -57.54 30.33
N THR A 428 39.21 -56.48 29.93
CA THR A 428 40.68 -56.40 29.92
C THR A 428 41.24 -56.38 31.35
N SER A 429 40.55 -55.74 32.31
CA SER A 429 40.91 -55.77 33.73
C SER A 429 40.63 -57.12 34.42
N ASP A 430 39.78 -57.97 33.86
CA ASP A 430 39.46 -59.30 34.42
C ASP A 430 40.49 -60.38 34.03
N LEU A 431 41.27 -60.17 32.96
CA LEU A 431 42.31 -61.09 32.46
C LEU A 431 43.29 -61.63 33.52
N PRO A 432 43.76 -60.85 34.53
CA PRO A 432 44.68 -61.34 35.56
C PRO A 432 44.11 -62.41 36.50
N HIS A 433 42.80 -62.69 36.44
CA HIS A 433 42.10 -63.65 37.30
C HIS A 433 41.79 -65.00 36.62
N LEU A 434 42.17 -65.17 35.34
CA LEU A 434 41.96 -66.40 34.56
C LEU A 434 43.24 -67.25 34.48
N ASP A 435 43.08 -68.57 34.30
CA ASP A 435 44.22 -69.48 34.07
C ASP A 435 45.05 -69.03 32.86
N PRO A 436 46.40 -69.01 32.91
CA PRO A 436 47.22 -68.34 31.90
C PRO A 436 46.94 -68.72 30.44
N SER A 437 46.69 -70.01 30.18
CA SER A 437 46.37 -70.51 28.83
C SER A 437 44.99 -70.09 28.33
N GLN A 438 44.01 -69.92 29.23
CA GLN A 438 42.67 -69.42 28.89
C GLN A 438 42.69 -67.89 28.75
N ALA A 439 43.42 -67.20 29.64
CA ALA A 439 43.64 -65.76 29.57
C ALA A 439 44.30 -65.33 28.25
N LEU A 440 45.29 -66.10 27.75
CA LEU A 440 45.94 -65.78 26.47
C LEU A 440 44.99 -65.92 25.26
N ALA A 441 44.09 -66.91 25.26
CA ALA A 441 43.08 -67.06 24.21
C ALA A 441 42.07 -65.91 24.26
N PHE A 442 41.51 -65.61 25.44
CA PHE A 442 40.53 -64.54 25.63
C PHE A 442 41.13 -63.14 25.34
N ALA A 443 42.40 -62.91 25.67
CA ALA A 443 43.13 -61.71 25.27
C ALA A 443 43.31 -61.59 23.75
N GLY A 444 43.35 -62.71 23.02
CA GLY A 444 43.33 -62.74 21.55
C GLY A 444 41.99 -62.30 20.97
N ASP A 445 40.88 -62.77 21.54
CA ASP A 445 39.53 -62.36 21.15
C ASP A 445 39.28 -60.87 21.47
N LEU A 446 39.72 -60.40 22.65
CA LEU A 446 39.68 -58.98 23.03
C LEU A 446 40.50 -58.10 22.09
N ALA A 447 41.69 -58.55 21.63
CA ALA A 447 42.48 -57.82 20.64
C ALA A 447 41.79 -57.74 19.27
N ASN A 448 41.07 -58.79 18.86
CA ASN A 448 40.28 -58.76 17.62
C ASN A 448 39.07 -57.82 17.74
N ALA A 449 38.37 -57.83 18.87
CA ALA A 449 37.29 -56.88 19.16
C ALA A 449 37.81 -55.42 19.18
N ALA A 450 38.97 -55.18 19.79
CA ALA A 450 39.60 -53.84 19.81
C ALA A 450 40.07 -53.37 18.42
N ARG A 451 40.41 -54.28 17.49
CA ARG A 451 40.69 -53.95 16.08
C ARG A 451 39.42 -53.59 15.31
N GLN A 452 38.34 -54.34 15.50
CA GLN A 452 37.05 -54.03 14.87
C GLN A 452 36.52 -52.68 15.36
N LEU A 453 36.58 -52.42 16.67
CA LEU A 453 36.19 -51.15 17.27
C LEU A 453 37.01 -49.96 16.77
N LYS A 454 38.29 -50.16 16.40
CA LYS A 454 39.07 -49.12 15.74
C LYS A 454 38.47 -48.72 14.39
N SER A 455 38.02 -49.68 13.58
CA SER A 455 37.38 -49.37 12.30
C SER A 455 36.08 -48.59 12.47
N ASP A 456 35.32 -48.84 13.54
CA ASP A 456 34.13 -48.05 13.88
C ASP A 456 34.52 -46.63 14.33
N VAL A 457 35.59 -46.49 15.12
CA VAL A 457 36.13 -45.22 15.61
C VAL A 457 36.69 -44.34 14.50
N ASP A 458 37.50 -44.89 13.59
CA ASP A 458 38.09 -44.12 12.49
C ASP A 458 36.96 -43.56 11.58
N ASN A 459 35.94 -44.38 11.27
CA ASN A 459 34.73 -43.97 10.54
C ASN A 459 33.80 -43.00 11.29
N ASN A 460 33.91 -42.90 12.62
CA ASN A 460 33.19 -41.92 13.43
C ASN A 460 33.97 -40.59 13.49
N SER A 461 35.30 -40.66 13.66
CA SER A 461 36.20 -39.50 13.71
C SER A 461 36.08 -38.62 12.46
N ASP A 462 36.02 -39.24 11.28
CA ASP A 462 35.79 -38.58 9.98
C ASP A 462 34.46 -37.82 9.86
N LYS A 463 33.52 -38.04 10.80
CA LYS A 463 32.24 -37.33 10.89
C LYS A 463 32.28 -36.25 11.98
N VAL A 464 32.89 -36.54 13.13
CA VAL A 464 33.14 -35.58 14.22
C VAL A 464 33.98 -34.38 13.76
N HIS A 465 34.94 -34.61 12.84
CA HIS A 465 35.81 -33.56 12.31
C HIS A 465 35.22 -32.79 11.10
N ARG A 466 34.03 -33.14 10.61
CA ARG A 466 33.35 -32.33 9.58
C ARG A 466 32.62 -31.17 10.27
N PRO A 467 32.76 -29.93 9.80
CA PRO A 467 31.98 -28.82 10.35
C PRO A 467 30.50 -29.00 10.02
N SER A 468 29.66 -28.64 11.00
CA SER A 468 28.21 -28.57 10.89
C SER A 468 27.81 -27.13 11.15
N ASP A 469 27.14 -26.49 10.19
CA ASP A 469 26.91 -25.03 10.21
C ASP A 469 25.88 -24.60 11.28
N ILE A 470 25.12 -25.56 11.82
CA ILE A 470 23.98 -25.30 12.72
C ILE A 470 24.17 -25.96 14.09
N VAL A 471 24.78 -27.15 14.16
CA VAL A 471 24.99 -27.89 15.41
C VAL A 471 26.48 -27.90 15.77
N ASN A 472 26.84 -27.48 17.00
CA ASN A 472 28.23 -27.63 17.46
C ASN A 472 28.52 -29.05 17.95
N HIS A 473 29.79 -29.44 17.87
CA HIS A 473 30.31 -30.76 18.27
C HIS A 473 30.97 -30.73 19.66
N ASN A 474 30.68 -29.72 20.49
CA ASN A 474 31.34 -29.49 21.79
C ASN A 474 31.06 -30.59 22.82
N ASP A 475 30.07 -31.45 22.56
CA ASP A 475 29.66 -32.61 23.36
C ASP A 475 30.25 -33.95 22.86
N LEU A 476 30.97 -33.95 21.72
CA LEU A 476 31.57 -35.15 21.13
C LEU A 476 33.00 -35.35 21.64
N ASN A 477 33.38 -36.59 21.93
CA ASN A 477 34.74 -36.92 22.37
C ASN A 477 35.65 -37.17 21.15
N ASP A 478 36.55 -36.24 20.86
CA ASP A 478 37.56 -36.34 19.80
C ASP A 478 38.71 -37.30 20.16
N HIS A 479 38.90 -37.61 21.46
CA HIS A 479 39.99 -38.46 21.95
C HIS A 479 39.73 -39.98 21.82
N LEU A 480 38.55 -40.42 21.31
CA LEU A 480 38.21 -41.84 21.15
C LEU A 480 39.26 -42.68 20.37
N PRO A 481 39.93 -42.18 19.30
CA PRO A 481 41.02 -42.91 18.64
C PRO A 481 42.22 -43.16 19.57
N SER A 482 42.54 -42.20 20.43
CA SER A 482 43.59 -42.32 21.46
C SER A 482 43.19 -43.29 22.57
N ASP A 483 41.92 -43.27 22.99
CA ASP A 483 41.38 -44.21 23.98
C ASP A 483 41.43 -45.68 23.49
N VAL A 484 41.14 -45.93 22.20
CA VAL A 484 41.28 -47.26 21.59
C VAL A 484 42.75 -47.65 21.39
N LEU A 485 43.62 -46.72 20.98
CA LEU A 485 45.05 -46.99 20.84
C LEU A 485 45.69 -47.39 22.18
N ALA A 486 45.36 -46.69 23.27
CA ALA A 486 45.80 -47.03 24.62
C ALA A 486 45.25 -48.39 25.09
N LEU A 487 44.01 -48.73 24.75
CA LEU A 487 43.41 -50.03 25.03
C LEU A 487 44.11 -51.16 24.25
N GLN A 488 44.40 -50.96 22.96
CA GLN A 488 45.16 -51.92 22.14
C GLN A 488 46.56 -52.16 22.72
N GLN A 489 47.28 -51.09 23.10
CA GLN A 489 48.59 -51.19 23.75
C GLN A 489 48.52 -51.97 25.07
N ALA A 490 47.54 -51.69 25.93
CA ALA A 490 47.37 -52.41 27.20
C ALA A 490 47.06 -53.92 27.00
N ILE A 491 46.26 -54.27 25.99
CA ILE A 491 46.00 -55.67 25.62
C ILE A 491 47.28 -56.33 25.09
N ASP A 492 48.04 -55.66 24.21
CA ASP A 492 49.29 -56.20 23.63
C ASP A 492 50.42 -56.31 24.66
N ASP A 493 50.50 -55.42 25.64
CA ASP A 493 51.41 -55.51 26.80
C ASP A 493 51.06 -56.71 27.68
N MET A 494 49.77 -56.93 27.99
CA MET A 494 49.35 -58.09 28.77
C MET A 494 49.45 -59.41 27.99
N GLN A 495 49.23 -59.42 26.67
CA GLN A 495 49.51 -60.60 25.84
C GLN A 495 50.99 -60.97 25.81
N ARG A 496 51.91 -59.99 25.97
CA ARG A 496 53.34 -60.26 26.18
C ARG A 496 53.57 -60.80 27.59
N GLY A 497 53.11 -60.10 28.64
CA GLY A 497 53.27 -60.55 30.02
C GLY A 497 52.66 -61.94 30.33
N LEU A 498 51.57 -62.33 29.66
CA LEU A 498 50.98 -63.68 29.75
C LEU A 498 51.85 -64.73 29.04
N ARG A 499 52.41 -64.41 27.87
CA ARG A 499 53.37 -65.29 27.17
C ARG A 499 54.64 -65.47 27.99
N ASP A 500 55.19 -64.39 28.54
CA ASP A 500 56.36 -64.41 29.41
C ASP A 500 56.11 -65.27 30.66
N ARG A 501 54.91 -65.18 31.27
CA ARG A 501 54.50 -66.05 32.39
C ARG A 501 54.39 -67.52 32.00
N ILE A 502 53.74 -67.85 30.89
CA ILE A 502 53.60 -69.25 30.42
C ILE A 502 54.99 -69.84 30.13
N GLN A 503 55.90 -69.05 29.54
CA GLN A 503 57.28 -69.45 29.30
C GLN A 503 58.07 -69.62 30.61
N TYR A 504 57.87 -68.73 31.59
CA TYR A 504 58.44 -68.82 32.94
C TYR A 504 57.97 -70.09 33.67
N GLU A 505 56.67 -70.38 33.66
CA GLU A 505 56.09 -71.58 34.30
C GLU A 505 56.56 -72.88 33.63
N SER A 506 56.70 -72.88 32.30
CA SER A 506 57.28 -74.01 31.57
C SER A 506 58.74 -74.26 31.97
N ILE A 507 59.54 -73.20 32.10
CA ILE A 507 60.98 -73.30 32.44
C ILE A 507 61.18 -73.63 33.93
N ASP A 508 60.36 -73.11 34.85
CA ASP A 508 60.38 -73.54 36.26
C ASP A 508 59.97 -75.00 36.41
N SER A 509 59.00 -75.48 35.61
CA SER A 509 58.61 -76.89 35.58
C SER A 509 59.75 -77.81 35.11
N GLU A 510 60.57 -77.36 34.16
CA GLU A 510 61.73 -78.11 33.67
C GLU A 510 62.89 -78.09 34.69
N ILE A 511 63.17 -76.94 35.29
CA ILE A 511 64.17 -76.79 36.37
C ILE A 511 63.79 -77.61 37.61
N GLN A 512 62.49 -77.65 37.96
CA GLN A 512 61.99 -78.51 39.05
C GLN A 512 62.19 -80.00 38.72
N ARG A 513 61.88 -80.46 37.50
CA ARG A 513 62.15 -81.86 37.11
C ARG A 513 63.63 -82.24 37.23
N ILE A 514 64.54 -81.31 36.90
CA ILE A 514 65.98 -81.52 37.10
C ILE A 514 66.31 -81.56 38.60
N SER A 515 65.76 -80.63 39.40
CA SER A 515 66.01 -80.56 40.84
C SER A 515 65.43 -81.75 41.62
N ASP A 516 64.28 -82.29 41.20
CA ASP A 516 63.68 -83.51 41.74
C ASP A 516 64.50 -84.75 41.35
N SER A 517 65.03 -84.78 40.13
CA SER A 517 65.94 -85.86 39.70
C SER A 517 67.18 -85.93 40.58
N LEU A 518 67.76 -84.78 40.97
CA LEU A 518 68.87 -84.72 41.94
C LEU A 518 68.47 -85.24 43.33
N ALA A 519 67.22 -85.01 43.75
CA ALA A 519 66.70 -85.51 45.02
C ALA A 519 66.43 -87.03 45.02
N THR A 520 66.35 -87.67 43.86
CA THR A 520 66.19 -89.14 43.73
C THR A 520 67.51 -89.93 43.71
N LEU A 521 68.67 -89.25 43.78
CA LEU A 521 69.96 -89.92 43.91
C LEU A 521 70.10 -90.60 45.29
N PRO A 522 70.62 -91.84 45.37
CA PRO A 522 70.76 -92.54 46.64
C PRO A 522 71.78 -91.84 47.57
N SER A 523 71.46 -91.79 48.86
CA SER A 523 72.22 -91.04 49.87
C SER A 523 73.54 -91.68 50.30
N ASP A 524 73.74 -92.97 50.00
CA ASP A 524 75.02 -93.66 50.18
C ASP A 524 75.87 -93.48 48.92
N LEU A 525 77.00 -92.77 49.03
CA LEU A 525 77.92 -92.60 47.90
C LEU A 525 78.51 -93.97 47.50
N PRO A 526 78.55 -94.32 46.20
CA PRO A 526 79.18 -95.56 45.77
C PRO A 526 80.67 -95.55 46.12
N GLU A 527 81.17 -96.62 46.76
CA GLU A 527 82.59 -96.76 47.11
C GLU A 527 83.49 -96.94 45.88
N ASN A 528 82.91 -97.36 44.74
CA ASN A 528 83.61 -97.60 43.50
C ASN A 528 83.91 -96.30 42.75
N ILE A 529 85.20 -95.98 42.57
CA ILE A 529 85.69 -94.82 41.83
C ILE A 529 85.12 -94.76 40.39
N ASN A 530 84.87 -95.90 39.74
CA ASN A 530 84.29 -95.92 38.39
C ASN A 530 82.82 -95.47 38.38
N ASP A 531 82.06 -95.83 39.41
CA ASP A 531 80.66 -95.43 39.55
C ASP A 531 80.56 -93.96 40.02
N GLN A 532 81.49 -93.51 40.87
CA GLN A 532 81.70 -92.08 41.16
C GLN A 532 82.02 -91.28 39.88
N GLN A 533 82.85 -91.81 38.98
CA GLN A 533 83.15 -91.18 37.69
C GLN A 533 81.95 -91.15 36.75
N GLN A 534 81.19 -92.23 36.62
CA GLN A 534 79.97 -92.22 35.78
C GLN A 534 78.87 -91.32 36.37
N MET A 535 78.79 -91.22 37.71
CA MET A 535 77.93 -90.26 38.40
C MET A 535 78.39 -88.81 38.16
N LEU A 536 79.71 -88.55 38.19
CA LEU A 536 80.31 -87.25 37.86
C LEU A 536 80.06 -86.84 36.40
N GLU A 537 80.11 -87.77 35.45
CA GLU A 537 79.84 -87.51 34.03
C GLU A 537 78.35 -87.21 33.78
N ASN A 538 77.44 -87.97 34.41
CA ASN A 538 76.00 -87.68 34.36
C ASN A 538 75.66 -86.32 35.01
N LEU A 539 76.24 -86.01 36.18
CA LEU A 539 76.12 -84.70 36.84
C LEU A 539 76.66 -83.58 35.95
N SER A 540 77.75 -83.83 35.22
CA SER A 540 78.37 -82.87 34.30
C SER A 540 77.51 -82.61 33.05
N SER A 541 76.89 -83.63 32.45
CA SER A 541 75.90 -83.44 31.36
C SER A 541 74.63 -82.71 31.84
N THR A 542 74.25 -82.92 33.11
CA THR A 542 73.13 -82.22 33.75
C THR A 542 73.49 -80.76 34.03
N LYS A 543 74.71 -80.48 34.49
CA LYS A 543 75.30 -79.15 34.63
C LYS A 543 75.32 -78.41 33.29
N GLU A 544 75.71 -79.06 32.21
CA GLU A 544 75.75 -78.47 30.86
C GLU A 544 74.35 -78.13 30.33
N ARG A 545 73.35 -79.01 30.55
CA ARG A 545 71.94 -78.69 30.24
C ARG A 545 71.40 -77.53 31.07
N MET A 546 71.66 -77.51 32.38
CA MET A 546 71.25 -76.41 33.25
C MET A 546 71.93 -75.08 32.85
N ASN A 547 73.22 -75.11 32.52
CA ASN A 547 73.95 -73.95 31.99
C ASN A 547 73.35 -73.45 30.67
N LYS A 548 72.90 -74.34 29.78
CA LYS A 548 72.21 -73.92 28.55
C LYS A 548 70.89 -73.20 28.88
N ILE A 549 70.06 -73.77 29.76
CA ILE A 549 68.82 -73.14 30.22
C ILE A 549 69.11 -71.75 30.84
N ILE A 550 70.16 -71.63 31.65
CA ILE A 550 70.59 -70.34 32.25
C ILE A 550 71.03 -69.32 31.18
N ASN A 551 71.70 -69.75 30.12
CA ASN A 551 72.17 -68.86 29.04
C ASN A 551 71.05 -68.40 28.09
N ASP A 552 69.99 -69.19 27.94
CA ASP A 552 68.86 -68.89 27.05
C ASP A 552 67.75 -68.03 27.76
N ILE A 553 67.95 -67.60 29.01
CA ILE A 553 66.98 -66.82 29.81
C ILE A 553 67.22 -65.28 29.73
N PRO A 554 66.15 -64.46 29.56
CA PRO A 554 66.25 -62.99 29.61
C PRO A 554 66.63 -62.41 30.98
N ASP A 555 67.58 -61.46 31.01
CA ASP A 555 68.09 -60.84 32.24
C ASP A 555 67.13 -59.78 32.84
N THR A 556 66.05 -60.23 33.50
CA THR A 556 65.07 -59.38 34.19
C THR A 556 64.76 -59.89 35.60
N GLU A 557 64.32 -59.02 36.51
CA GLU A 557 64.30 -59.30 37.96
C GLU A 557 63.43 -60.49 38.38
N ALA A 558 62.31 -60.75 37.69
CA ALA A 558 61.52 -61.96 37.91
C ALA A 558 62.29 -63.22 37.50
N TRP A 559 62.79 -63.24 36.27
CA TRP A 559 63.61 -64.33 35.72
C TRP A 559 64.90 -64.56 36.51
N ARG A 560 65.50 -63.52 37.12
CA ARG A 560 66.66 -63.67 38.02
C ARG A 560 66.37 -64.56 39.22
N LYS A 561 65.15 -64.63 39.77
CA LYS A 561 64.81 -65.60 40.82
C LYS A 561 64.77 -67.03 40.30
N LEU A 562 64.37 -67.20 39.04
CA LEU A 562 64.36 -68.49 38.35
C LEU A 562 65.79 -68.94 38.00
N VAL A 563 66.63 -68.02 37.49
CA VAL A 563 68.07 -68.21 37.31
C VAL A 563 68.76 -68.49 38.65
N GLU A 564 68.35 -67.86 39.75
CA GLU A 564 68.92 -68.15 41.06
C GLU A 564 68.45 -69.50 41.61
N LYS A 565 67.21 -69.94 41.33
CA LYS A 565 66.75 -71.31 41.63
C LYS A 565 67.48 -72.35 40.78
N ALA A 566 67.67 -72.07 39.48
CA ALA A 566 68.52 -72.84 38.58
C ALA A 566 69.96 -72.89 39.06
N ARG A 567 70.51 -71.77 39.55
CA ARG A 567 71.85 -71.66 40.18
C ARG A 567 71.93 -72.30 41.55
N ILE A 568 70.85 -72.43 42.31
CA ILE A 568 70.83 -73.21 43.56
C ILE A 568 70.81 -74.70 43.23
N SER A 569 70.16 -75.10 42.13
CA SER A 569 70.24 -76.48 41.61
C SER A 569 71.57 -76.76 40.90
N LEU A 570 72.15 -75.77 40.21
CA LEU A 570 73.51 -75.80 39.65
C LEU A 570 74.53 -75.82 40.77
N SER A 571 74.38 -74.97 41.80
CA SER A 571 75.15 -74.99 43.04
C SER A 571 75.01 -76.35 43.66
N LYS A 572 73.83 -76.95 43.84
CA LYS A 572 73.73 -78.34 44.34
C LYS A 572 74.40 -79.38 43.44
N ILE A 573 74.42 -79.20 42.12
CA ILE A 573 75.22 -80.06 41.22
C ILE A 573 76.71 -79.81 41.43
N GLU A 574 77.11 -78.55 41.60
CA GLU A 574 78.47 -78.09 41.88
C GLU A 574 78.92 -78.43 43.30
N ASP A 575 78.02 -78.53 44.28
CA ASP A 575 78.18 -78.90 45.68
C ASP A 575 78.15 -80.43 45.81
N LEU A 576 77.55 -81.17 44.87
CA LEU A 576 77.67 -82.62 44.77
C LEU A 576 78.93 -83.02 43.98
N ILE A 577 79.30 -82.23 42.96
CA ILE A 577 80.62 -82.32 42.31
C ILE A 577 81.70 -81.89 43.31
N GLU A 578 81.50 -80.84 44.09
CA GLU A 578 82.44 -80.32 45.09
C GLU A 578 82.39 -81.16 46.36
N LEU A 579 81.27 -81.75 46.81
CA LEU A 579 81.27 -82.75 47.89
C LEU A 579 81.83 -84.10 47.45
N MET A 580 81.71 -84.51 46.18
CA MET A 580 82.53 -85.61 45.67
C MET A 580 84.00 -85.20 45.56
N SER A 581 84.28 -83.94 45.19
CA SER A 581 85.64 -83.38 45.18
C SER A 581 86.21 -83.11 46.57
N ASP A 582 85.39 -83.00 47.62
CA ASP A 582 85.74 -82.72 49.02
C ASP A 582 85.65 -83.99 49.89
N LYS A 583 84.93 -85.02 49.45
CA LYS A 583 85.32 -86.40 49.77
C LYS A 583 86.57 -86.86 48.99
N LEU A 584 87.12 -86.00 48.13
CA LEU A 584 88.48 -86.07 47.59
C LEU A 584 89.44 -85.04 48.27
N ILE A 585 88.97 -83.88 48.77
CA ILE A 585 89.78 -82.73 49.25
C ILE A 585 89.62 -82.45 50.77
N ASP A 586 88.41 -82.33 51.35
CA ASP A 586 88.21 -82.28 52.81
C ASP A 586 88.36 -83.65 53.50
N ASN A 587 88.53 -84.71 52.71
CA ASN A 587 89.31 -85.89 53.08
C ASN A 587 90.79 -85.57 53.42
N MET A 588 91.19 -84.28 53.51
CA MET A 588 92.49 -83.79 53.98
C MET A 588 92.46 -82.47 54.82
N ALA A 589 91.34 -81.71 54.87
CA ALA A 589 91.41 -80.23 55.02
C ALA A 589 90.66 -79.59 56.21
N THR A 590 90.22 -80.37 57.21
CA THR A 590 89.28 -79.97 58.28
C THR A 590 89.80 -78.93 59.30
N PHE A 591 90.04 -77.68 58.86
CA PHE A 591 90.73 -76.60 59.62
C PHE A 591 90.04 -75.20 59.55
N ALA A 592 88.74 -75.13 59.87
CA ALA A 592 87.89 -73.94 59.65
C ALA A 592 87.81 -72.88 60.80
N LYS A 593 86.87 -71.93 60.72
CA LYS A 593 86.72 -70.70 61.55
C LYS A 593 85.27 -70.61 62.13
N LEU A 594 84.88 -69.95 63.23
CA LEU A 594 85.33 -68.79 64.05
C LEU A 594 84.94 -67.36 63.59
N ARG A 595 84.20 -66.66 64.48
CA ARG A 595 83.96 -65.18 64.62
C ARG A 595 83.28 -64.43 63.45
N ASN A 596 82.12 -63.74 63.55
CA ASN A 596 81.18 -63.31 64.61
C ASN A 596 81.40 -61.92 65.32
N ILE A 597 80.29 -61.31 65.78
CA ILE A 597 80.08 -60.06 66.55
C ILE A 597 80.30 -58.70 65.83
N ASN A 598 79.20 -58.02 65.47
CA ASN A 598 78.88 -56.59 65.77
C ASN A 598 77.44 -56.28 65.29
N PHE A 599 76.52 -55.64 66.04
CA PHE A 599 76.51 -54.30 66.68
C PHE A 599 76.05 -53.20 65.68
N ASN A 600 74.89 -52.51 65.75
CA ASN A 600 74.00 -52.00 66.82
C ASN A 600 74.14 -50.48 67.12
N THR A 601 73.96 -49.60 66.12
CA THR A 601 74.01 -48.12 66.34
C THR A 601 73.27 -47.28 65.28
N LYS A 602 72.12 -46.65 65.66
CA LYS A 602 71.75 -45.21 65.47
C LYS A 602 70.23 -44.92 65.66
N CYS A 603 69.88 -43.80 66.33
CA CYS A 603 68.51 -43.41 66.76
C CYS A 603 68.30 -41.85 66.75
N GLN A 604 67.05 -41.34 67.03
CA GLN A 604 66.61 -40.00 67.63
C GLN A 604 66.04 -38.80 66.74
N LEU A 605 64.79 -38.24 67.02
CA LEU A 605 64.22 -36.82 66.78
C LEU A 605 62.66 -36.55 67.10
N LEU A 606 62.05 -35.32 66.86
CA LEU A 606 60.72 -34.72 67.35
C LEU A 606 60.12 -33.53 66.45
N ALA A 607 58.96 -32.78 66.57
CA ALA A 607 57.52 -32.81 67.11
C ALA A 607 56.67 -31.46 66.83
N ILE A 608 55.38 -31.26 67.33
CA ILE A 608 54.54 -29.96 67.58
C ILE A 608 53.55 -29.37 66.47
N THR A 609 52.52 -28.44 66.56
CA THR A 609 51.12 -28.17 67.21
C THR A 609 50.37 -26.93 66.50
N THR A 610 49.16 -26.25 66.67
CA THR A 610 47.71 -26.22 67.22
C THR A 610 47.05 -24.76 66.97
N GLU A 611 45.81 -24.19 67.17
CA GLU A 611 44.27 -24.38 67.28
C GLU A 611 43.56 -22.96 67.64
N ASN A 612 42.25 -22.56 67.87
CA ASN A 612 40.76 -22.72 67.54
C ASN A 612 39.88 -21.58 68.30
N SER A 613 38.53 -21.21 68.26
CA SER A 613 37.26 -21.24 67.41
C SER A 613 35.99 -20.46 68.04
N GLN A 614 34.84 -20.16 67.30
CA GLN A 614 33.36 -19.88 67.70
C GLN A 614 32.81 -18.50 68.29
N ASN A 615 31.50 -18.05 68.47
CA ASN A 615 30.07 -18.18 67.93
C ASN A 615 28.96 -17.13 68.52
N PRO A 616 27.70 -16.87 67.97
CA PRO A 616 26.71 -15.77 68.37
C PRO A 616 25.09 -15.98 68.45
N PRO A 617 24.19 -15.02 68.94
CA PRO A 617 22.67 -15.11 69.11
C PRO A 617 21.69 -13.86 68.78
N SER A 618 20.34 -13.83 69.09
CA SER A 618 19.28 -12.78 68.67
C SER A 618 17.91 -12.51 69.48
N GLU A 619 17.21 -11.37 69.18
CA GLU A 619 15.73 -10.95 69.18
C GLU A 619 14.72 -10.93 70.41
N GLN A 620 14.14 -9.74 70.77
CA GLN A 620 12.68 -9.41 71.07
C GLN A 620 12.40 -8.14 71.96
N GLU A 621 11.96 -7.00 71.38
CA GLU A 621 11.19 -5.88 72.00
C GLU A 621 10.50 -5.09 70.86
N GLN A 622 9.23 -5.22 70.45
CA GLN A 622 7.95 -5.08 71.19
C GLN A 622 7.84 -3.85 72.11
N SER A 623 7.37 -2.71 71.57
CA SER A 623 6.16 -1.99 72.05
C SER A 623 6.09 -0.52 71.59
N LEU A 624 5.19 -0.20 70.65
CA LEU A 624 4.34 1.00 70.69
C LEU A 624 3.31 0.96 69.54
N LEU A 625 2.02 0.84 69.88
CA LEU A 625 0.90 0.85 68.95
C LEU A 625 0.73 2.25 68.32
N ALA A 626 0.48 2.37 67.01
CA ALA A 626 -0.84 2.19 66.39
C ALA A 626 -1.96 2.97 67.12
N SER A 627 -1.89 4.31 67.11
CA SER A 627 -2.91 5.19 67.70
C SER A 627 -2.92 6.62 67.13
N TYR A 628 -3.22 6.80 65.84
CA TYR A 628 -3.94 7.98 65.34
C TYR A 628 -4.56 7.73 63.95
N ASN A 629 -5.50 6.78 63.90
CA ASN A 629 -6.31 6.52 62.72
C ASN A 629 -7.19 7.73 62.40
N GLU A 630 -7.22 8.10 61.11
CA GLU A 630 -8.42 8.24 60.28
C GLU A 630 -9.56 9.23 60.69
N ASN A 631 -10.20 9.83 59.69
CA ASN A 631 -11.55 10.41 59.77
C ASN A 631 -11.80 11.55 60.78
N ILE A 632 -10.87 12.51 60.89
CA ILE A 632 -11.28 13.93 60.84
C ILE A 632 -11.17 14.35 59.37
N LEU A 633 -12.19 13.98 58.59
CA LEU A 633 -13.19 14.90 58.02
C LEU A 633 -12.59 15.71 56.85
N LYS A 634 -12.88 15.40 55.58
CA LYS A 634 -14.05 14.67 55.00
C LYS A 634 -15.42 15.32 55.32
N MET A 635 -15.39 16.63 55.56
CA MET A 635 -16.50 17.57 55.40
C MET A 635 -15.92 18.80 54.68
N CYS A 636 -16.72 19.48 53.84
CA CYS A 636 -16.29 20.57 52.96
C CYS A 636 -15.44 20.12 51.74
N ASP A 637 -15.78 19.15 50.87
CA ASP A 637 -17.07 18.58 50.42
C ASP A 637 -18.26 19.55 50.40
N GLU A 638 -18.71 19.93 49.19
CA GLU A 638 -19.53 21.13 48.92
C GLU A 638 -18.72 22.44 49.16
N ASN A 639 -18.39 23.28 48.18
CA ASN A 639 -19.06 23.61 46.93
C ASN A 639 -18.01 23.76 45.81
N ALA A 640 -18.10 23.14 44.64
CA ALA A 640 -19.23 23.01 43.72
C ALA A 640 -19.69 24.36 43.13
N ARG A 641 -19.72 24.45 41.78
CA ARG A 641 -20.24 25.56 40.97
C ARG A 641 -19.36 26.84 41.01
N MET A 642 -19.26 27.68 39.98
CA MET A 642 -19.46 27.59 38.51
C MET A 642 -18.97 28.94 37.91
N ASN A 643 -18.97 29.05 36.57
CA ASN A 643 -19.15 30.30 35.80
C ASN A 643 -18.09 31.43 35.83
N ASN A 644 -17.40 31.54 34.69
CA ASN A 644 -17.52 32.62 33.70
C ASN A 644 -17.24 34.12 34.03
N SER A 645 -16.39 34.68 33.16
CA SER A 645 -16.58 35.96 32.43
C SER A 645 -16.39 37.32 33.15
N GLY A 646 -15.94 38.32 32.37
CA GLY A 646 -15.98 39.75 32.73
C GLY A 646 -14.82 40.55 32.11
N LEU A 647 -15.13 41.51 31.22
CA LEU A 647 -14.17 42.35 30.50
C LEU A 647 -14.24 43.82 30.92
N GLY A 648 -13.09 44.51 30.86
CA GLY A 648 -12.98 45.91 30.43
C GLY A 648 -12.96 47.03 31.48
N GLN A 649 -12.25 48.13 31.15
CA GLN A 649 -12.54 49.55 31.46
C GLN A 649 -11.31 50.45 31.17
N ASP A 650 -11.12 50.91 29.93
CA ASP A 650 -10.17 52.04 29.67
C ASP A 650 -10.56 52.93 28.47
N GLU A 651 -11.04 52.36 27.37
CA GLU A 651 -11.33 53.10 26.11
C GLU A 651 -12.63 53.95 26.15
N LYS A 652 -13.16 54.23 27.34
CA LYS A 652 -14.31 55.12 27.58
C LYS A 652 -13.88 56.58 27.82
N ARG A 653 -12.81 57.02 27.17
CA ARG A 653 -12.12 58.31 27.43
C ARG A 653 -11.92 59.22 26.20
N GLU A 654 -12.06 58.70 24.98
CA GLU A 654 -11.85 59.47 23.74
C GLU A 654 -13.16 60.03 23.17
N LEU A 655 -14.02 60.57 24.06
CA LEU A 655 -15.30 61.21 23.70
C LEU A 655 -15.32 62.72 24.03
N ASP A 656 -14.31 63.24 24.73
CA ASP A 656 -14.28 64.63 25.22
C ASP A 656 -13.73 65.67 24.22
N LYS A 657 -13.15 65.24 23.09
CA LYS A 657 -12.37 66.12 22.19
C LYS A 657 -13.16 66.94 21.17
N LEU A 658 -14.41 66.59 20.88
CA LEU A 658 -15.21 67.21 19.80
C LEU A 658 -16.19 68.30 20.26
N SER A 659 -15.90 68.97 21.39
CA SER A 659 -16.59 70.19 21.83
C SER A 659 -16.12 71.48 21.11
N ALA A 660 -15.36 71.34 20.02
CA ALA A 660 -14.73 72.42 19.26
C ALA A 660 -15.65 73.07 18.20
N GLN A 661 -16.58 73.90 18.67
CA GLN A 661 -16.64 75.33 18.30
C GLN A 661 -16.32 75.65 16.81
N LEU A 662 -17.27 75.78 15.89
CA LEU A 662 -18.71 76.11 16.03
C LEU A 662 -18.97 77.52 16.62
N THR A 663 -18.04 78.47 16.42
CA THR A 663 -18.07 79.80 17.09
C THR A 663 -17.90 81.02 16.17
N ASN A 664 -17.58 80.85 14.88
CA ASN A 664 -17.16 81.97 14.02
C ASN A 664 -18.12 82.29 12.86
N LEU A 665 -18.36 83.61 12.70
CA LEU A 665 -18.90 84.38 11.56
C LEU A 665 -20.44 84.57 11.44
N LEU A 666 -20.83 85.85 11.54
CA LEU A 666 -22.17 86.47 11.55
C LEU A 666 -22.12 87.79 10.73
N VAL A 667 -23.26 88.25 10.15
CA VAL A 667 -23.55 89.65 9.66
C VAL A 667 -22.74 90.06 8.38
N SER A 668 -23.09 90.99 7.44
CA SER A 668 -24.07 92.10 7.22
C SER A 668 -24.32 92.33 5.68
N SER A 669 -25.17 93.23 5.14
CA SER A 669 -26.53 93.76 5.49
C SER A 669 -27.01 94.87 4.51
N GLU A 670 -28.26 94.78 4.00
CA GLU A 670 -29.20 95.89 3.62
C GLU A 670 -28.92 96.94 2.49
N HIS A 671 -30.02 97.49 1.90
CA HIS A 671 -30.13 98.85 1.28
C HIS A 671 -31.58 99.19 0.75
N ASN A 672 -32.26 100.20 1.30
CA ASN A 672 -33.52 100.87 0.84
C ASN A 672 -34.83 100.05 0.69
N GLU A 673 -35.95 100.53 1.26
CA GLU A 673 -37.13 99.67 1.54
C GLU A 673 -38.29 99.59 0.53
N THR A 674 -38.93 100.68 0.08
CA THR A 674 -40.33 100.60 -0.43
C THR A 674 -40.50 100.07 -1.85
N THR A 675 -39.68 100.50 -2.81
CA THR A 675 -39.67 99.90 -4.16
C THR A 675 -39.21 98.44 -4.08
N ARG A 676 -38.18 98.18 -3.26
CA ARG A 676 -37.79 96.84 -2.81
C ARG A 676 -39.01 96.06 -2.32
N LYS A 677 -39.84 96.57 -1.39
CA LYS A 677 -40.96 95.81 -0.83
C LYS A 677 -41.99 95.32 -1.85
N VAL A 678 -42.16 95.98 -3.01
CA VAL A 678 -43.03 95.49 -4.10
C VAL A 678 -42.29 94.54 -5.04
N GLU A 679 -41.12 94.94 -5.55
CA GLU A 679 -40.31 94.11 -6.46
C GLU A 679 -39.88 92.79 -5.79
N LEU A 680 -39.52 92.86 -4.51
CA LEU A 680 -39.25 91.70 -3.67
C LEU A 680 -40.51 90.91 -3.31
N LEU A 681 -41.73 91.46 -3.40
CA LEU A 681 -42.96 90.68 -3.18
C LEU A 681 -43.15 89.69 -4.33
N GLU A 682 -43.00 90.19 -5.56
CA GLU A 682 -43.03 89.39 -6.78
C GLU A 682 -41.86 88.42 -6.83
N VAL A 683 -40.63 88.90 -6.60
CA VAL A 683 -39.42 88.05 -6.59
C VAL A 683 -39.48 86.99 -5.48
N SER A 684 -39.94 87.31 -4.26
CA SER A 684 -40.07 86.31 -3.19
C SER A 684 -41.16 85.28 -3.48
N THR A 685 -42.24 85.67 -4.16
CA THR A 685 -43.27 84.73 -4.62
C THR A 685 -42.71 83.79 -5.70
N ILE A 686 -41.93 84.31 -6.64
CA ILE A 686 -41.23 83.52 -7.67
C ILE A 686 -40.19 82.59 -7.04
N VAL A 687 -39.40 83.07 -6.07
CA VAL A 687 -38.40 82.27 -5.35
C VAL A 687 -39.07 81.15 -4.56
N LYS A 688 -40.15 81.44 -3.82
CA LYS A 688 -40.94 80.41 -3.12
C LYS A 688 -41.43 79.34 -4.10
N TRP A 689 -41.99 79.73 -5.25
CA TRP A 689 -42.47 78.79 -6.26
C TRP A 689 -41.34 77.94 -6.85
N ARG A 690 -40.18 78.54 -7.20
CA ARG A 690 -39.02 77.79 -7.71
C ARG A 690 -38.47 76.84 -6.64
N LEU A 691 -38.29 77.30 -5.41
CA LEU A 691 -37.75 76.50 -4.31
C LEU A 691 -38.66 75.30 -4.01
N SER A 692 -39.99 75.49 -3.95
CA SER A 692 -40.94 74.36 -3.85
C SER A 692 -40.84 73.40 -5.04
N LYS A 693 -40.71 73.90 -6.28
CA LYS A 693 -40.61 73.04 -7.47
C LYS A 693 -39.29 72.26 -7.58
N ILE A 694 -38.18 72.83 -7.11
CA ILE A 694 -36.89 72.12 -7.10
C ILE A 694 -36.85 71.11 -5.94
N VAL A 695 -37.47 71.38 -4.78
CA VAL A 695 -37.67 70.38 -3.72
C VAL A 695 -38.53 69.21 -4.21
N GLU A 696 -39.65 69.50 -4.88
CA GLU A 696 -40.50 68.47 -5.52
C GLU A 696 -39.74 67.63 -6.56
N THR A 697 -38.82 68.26 -7.31
CA THR A 697 -37.91 67.55 -8.24
C THR A 697 -36.87 66.70 -7.50
N ALA A 698 -36.36 67.17 -6.36
CA ALA A 698 -35.40 66.45 -5.53
C ALA A 698 -36.02 65.23 -4.84
N ASP A 699 -37.23 65.36 -4.29
CA ASP A 699 -38.00 64.23 -3.74
C ASP A 699 -38.22 63.16 -4.84
N GLN A 700 -38.68 63.57 -6.03
CA GLN A 700 -38.87 62.68 -7.18
C GLN A 700 -37.58 62.00 -7.66
N LEU A 701 -36.41 62.64 -7.54
CA LEU A 701 -35.11 62.05 -7.90
C LEU A 701 -34.59 61.04 -6.86
N MET A 702 -34.96 61.18 -5.59
CA MET A 702 -34.49 60.30 -4.50
C MET A 702 -35.44 59.12 -4.22
N GLU A 703 -36.73 59.27 -4.54
CA GLU A 703 -37.75 58.21 -4.34
C GLU A 703 -37.97 57.32 -5.58
N ASN A 704 -37.45 57.70 -6.76
CA ASN A 704 -37.61 56.93 -8.00
C ASN A 704 -36.43 55.94 -8.24
N PRO A 705 -36.69 54.61 -8.35
CA PRO A 705 -35.66 53.63 -8.70
C PRO A 705 -35.07 53.80 -10.12
N GLU A 706 -35.80 54.45 -11.03
CA GLU A 706 -35.31 54.87 -12.36
C GLU A 706 -34.69 56.29 -12.35
N GLY A 707 -34.35 56.83 -11.16
CA GLY A 707 -33.78 58.17 -11.00
C GLY A 707 -32.46 58.35 -11.77
N ILE A 708 -32.23 59.55 -12.35
CA ILE A 708 -31.03 59.84 -13.13
C ILE A 708 -29.95 60.44 -12.19
N PRO A 709 -28.89 59.71 -11.79
CA PRO A 709 -28.03 60.16 -10.68
C PRO A 709 -27.17 61.37 -11.02
N SER A 710 -26.87 61.57 -12.29
CA SER A 710 -26.17 62.76 -12.79
C SER A 710 -26.99 64.04 -12.61
N GLN A 711 -28.25 63.96 -12.16
CA GLN A 711 -29.07 65.13 -11.78
C GLN A 711 -28.98 65.46 -10.28
N TYR A 712 -28.41 64.60 -9.42
CA TYR A 712 -28.32 64.89 -7.98
C TYR A 712 -27.51 66.16 -7.69
N ALA A 713 -26.26 66.25 -8.13
CA ALA A 713 -25.43 67.44 -7.93
C ALA A 713 -26.00 68.71 -8.63
N PRO A 714 -26.44 68.68 -9.91
CA PRO A 714 -27.11 69.82 -10.53
C PRO A 714 -28.39 70.28 -9.82
N THR A 715 -29.12 69.38 -9.14
CA THR A 715 -30.31 69.74 -8.35
C THR A 715 -29.92 70.31 -6.99
N ALA A 716 -28.87 69.77 -6.35
CA ALA A 716 -28.29 70.32 -5.13
C ALA A 716 -27.79 71.75 -5.35
N ASP A 717 -27.05 72.03 -6.42
CA ASP A 717 -26.57 73.38 -6.75
C ASP A 717 -27.71 74.36 -7.07
N GLN A 718 -28.77 73.90 -7.74
CA GLN A 718 -29.97 74.71 -7.95
C GLN A 718 -30.69 75.03 -6.63
N LEU A 719 -30.80 74.07 -5.71
CA LEU A 719 -31.31 74.31 -4.36
C LEU A 719 -30.42 75.27 -3.57
N ARG A 720 -29.08 75.09 -3.56
CA ARG A 720 -28.13 76.02 -2.90
C ARG A 720 -28.32 77.45 -3.40
N SER A 721 -28.42 77.63 -4.73
CA SER A 721 -28.58 78.93 -5.37
C SER A 721 -29.91 79.60 -4.98
N GLU A 722 -31.02 78.86 -5.04
CA GLU A 722 -32.35 79.39 -4.67
C GLU A 722 -32.54 79.54 -3.15
N VAL A 723 -31.89 78.72 -2.32
CA VAL A 723 -31.86 78.88 -0.85
C VAL A 723 -31.08 80.13 -0.47
N SER A 724 -29.90 80.37 -1.06
CA SER A 724 -29.16 81.62 -0.84
C SER A 724 -30.04 82.81 -1.22
N ARG A 725 -30.63 82.76 -2.44
CA ARG A 725 -31.54 83.80 -2.92
C ARG A 725 -32.75 83.98 -2.00
N ALA A 726 -33.31 82.92 -1.42
CA ALA A 726 -34.40 83.01 -0.44
C ALA A 726 -33.96 83.65 0.88
N LYS A 727 -32.77 83.31 1.39
CA LYS A 727 -32.19 83.90 2.61
C LYS A 727 -31.90 85.40 2.44
N ASP A 728 -31.36 85.79 1.29
CA ASP A 728 -31.07 87.19 0.95
C ASP A 728 -32.35 88.06 0.89
N LEU A 729 -33.52 87.46 0.61
CA LEU A 729 -34.82 88.16 0.50
C LEU A 729 -35.54 88.37 1.84
N ILE A 730 -35.28 87.51 2.83
CA ILE A 730 -35.84 87.60 4.19
C ILE A 730 -34.92 88.35 5.17
N GLN A 731 -33.64 88.52 4.85
CA GLN A 731 -32.69 89.25 5.68
C GLN A 731 -33.19 90.70 5.95
N GLY A 732 -33.46 91.01 7.23
CA GLY A 732 -33.98 92.31 7.66
C GLY A 732 -35.51 92.42 7.75
N ARG A 733 -36.27 91.31 7.64
CA ARG A 733 -37.74 91.31 7.83
C ARG A 733 -38.15 90.66 9.15
N ASP A 734 -39.30 91.08 9.69
CA ASP A 734 -39.97 90.45 10.82
C ASP A 734 -41.06 89.47 10.32
N PRO A 735 -40.92 88.15 10.55
CA PRO A 735 -41.92 87.14 10.15
C PRO A 735 -43.31 87.38 10.73
N SER A 736 -43.42 88.08 11.86
CA SER A 736 -44.69 88.46 12.50
C SER A 736 -45.51 89.44 11.65
N SER A 737 -44.86 90.12 10.69
CA SER A 737 -45.42 91.23 9.90
C SER A 737 -45.56 90.93 8.40
N ASP A 738 -44.81 89.95 7.88
CA ASP A 738 -44.73 89.64 6.46
C ASP A 738 -45.03 88.15 6.20
N SER A 739 -46.23 87.89 5.66
CA SER A 739 -46.72 86.55 5.33
C SER A 739 -45.83 85.79 4.33
N ILE A 740 -45.04 86.48 3.51
CA ILE A 740 -44.14 85.85 2.53
C ILE A 740 -42.79 85.55 3.18
N ALA A 741 -42.32 86.40 4.10
CA ALA A 741 -41.14 86.11 4.92
C ALA A 741 -41.35 84.83 5.75
N HIS A 742 -42.46 84.74 6.49
CA HIS A 742 -42.80 83.53 7.26
C HIS A 742 -42.96 82.27 6.38
N ALA A 743 -43.52 82.42 5.17
CA ALA A 743 -43.69 81.31 4.24
C ALA A 743 -42.37 80.86 3.57
N LEU A 744 -41.38 81.74 3.42
CA LEU A 744 -40.02 81.38 2.99
C LEU A 744 -39.22 80.79 4.15
N GLU A 745 -39.32 81.36 5.36
CA GLU A 745 -38.73 80.84 6.60
C GLU A 745 -39.20 79.40 6.91
N THR A 746 -40.44 79.05 6.56
CA THR A 746 -40.94 77.67 6.65
C THR A 746 -40.40 76.75 5.55
N ALA A 747 -40.16 77.28 4.34
CA ALA A 747 -39.75 76.48 3.17
C ALA A 747 -38.23 76.27 3.06
N ILE A 748 -37.43 77.23 3.54
CA ILE A 748 -35.95 77.18 3.51
C ILE A 748 -35.41 75.94 4.25
N PRO A 749 -35.84 75.60 5.49
CA PRO A 749 -35.37 74.39 6.19
C PRO A 749 -35.69 73.09 5.43
N ALA A 750 -36.83 73.02 4.73
CA ALA A 750 -37.18 71.86 3.91
C ALA A 750 -36.21 71.69 2.73
N ALA A 751 -35.84 72.79 2.05
CA ALA A 751 -34.83 72.76 0.99
C ALA A 751 -33.41 72.50 1.53
N GLU A 752 -33.05 73.07 2.69
CA GLU A 752 -31.71 72.88 3.28
C GLU A 752 -31.50 71.46 3.81
N ASN A 753 -32.54 70.80 4.32
CA ASN A 753 -32.46 69.38 4.68
C ASN A 753 -32.24 68.46 3.47
N ARG A 754 -32.62 68.90 2.25
CA ARG A 754 -32.50 68.12 1.01
C ARG A 754 -31.13 68.22 0.34
N ILE A 755 -30.45 69.36 0.47
CA ILE A 755 -29.14 69.59 -0.17
C ILE A 755 -28.12 68.50 0.25
N PRO A 756 -27.88 68.21 1.55
CA PRO A 756 -26.95 67.14 1.96
C PRO A 756 -27.34 65.73 1.49
N GLN A 757 -28.64 65.47 1.29
CA GLN A 757 -29.12 64.15 0.84
C GLN A 757 -28.82 63.94 -0.65
N LEU A 758 -28.99 64.99 -1.47
CA LEU A 758 -28.55 64.99 -2.87
C LEU A 758 -27.03 64.99 -3.00
N ASP A 759 -26.32 65.68 -2.09
CA ASP A 759 -24.86 65.66 -2.06
C ASP A 759 -24.32 64.24 -1.78
N ASP A 760 -24.84 63.55 -0.76
CA ASP A 760 -24.43 62.17 -0.44
C ASP A 760 -24.80 61.20 -1.55
N GLY A 761 -25.98 61.35 -2.18
CA GLY A 761 -26.37 60.58 -3.36
C GLY A 761 -25.44 60.79 -4.56
N ALA A 762 -25.03 62.04 -4.83
CA ALA A 762 -24.09 62.37 -5.89
C ALA A 762 -22.68 61.81 -5.62
N ASN A 763 -22.17 61.99 -4.40
CA ASN A 763 -20.87 61.47 -3.99
C ASN A 763 -20.84 59.92 -4.02
N THR A 764 -21.89 59.27 -3.52
CA THR A 764 -22.02 57.80 -3.55
C THR A 764 -22.13 57.27 -4.98
N TRP A 765 -22.77 58.00 -5.89
CA TRP A 765 -22.78 57.64 -7.31
C TRP A 765 -21.40 57.76 -7.97
N GLU A 766 -20.63 58.82 -7.68
CA GLU A 766 -19.23 58.90 -8.13
C GLU A 766 -18.35 57.81 -7.51
N GLU A 767 -18.56 57.46 -6.25
CA GLU A 767 -17.88 56.35 -5.55
C GLU A 767 -18.20 55.01 -6.25
N PHE A 768 -19.49 54.76 -6.54
CA PHE A 768 -19.97 53.57 -7.24
C PHE A 768 -19.37 53.42 -8.64
N VAL A 769 -19.42 54.46 -9.48
CA VAL A 769 -18.87 54.40 -10.85
C VAL A 769 -17.37 54.10 -10.83
N ARG A 770 -16.61 54.75 -9.94
CA ARG A 770 -15.16 54.49 -9.80
C ARG A 770 -14.87 53.07 -9.33
N ALA A 771 -15.64 52.56 -8.37
CA ALA A 771 -15.49 51.19 -7.88
C ALA A 771 -15.88 50.13 -8.94
N ARG A 772 -16.85 50.45 -9.80
CA ARG A 772 -17.30 49.56 -10.89
C ARG A 772 -16.23 49.46 -11.97
N ASP A 773 -15.73 50.59 -12.45
CA ASP A 773 -14.69 50.63 -13.49
C ASP A 773 -13.37 49.98 -12.99
N ASP A 774 -13.09 50.03 -11.69
CA ASP A 774 -12.00 49.31 -11.01
C ASP A 774 -12.28 47.78 -10.90
N ALA A 775 -13.53 47.37 -10.67
CA ALA A 775 -13.93 45.95 -10.69
C ALA A 775 -13.87 45.35 -12.09
N ASP A 776 -14.37 46.05 -13.12
CA ASP A 776 -14.26 45.64 -14.53
C ASP A 776 -12.80 45.54 -14.97
N SER A 777 -11.97 46.53 -14.64
CA SER A 777 -10.52 46.50 -14.90
C SER A 777 -9.82 45.30 -14.22
N THR A 778 -10.27 44.94 -13.00
CA THR A 778 -9.79 43.75 -12.28
C THR A 778 -10.25 42.46 -12.96
N LEU A 779 -11.50 42.38 -13.41
CA LEU A 779 -12.07 41.25 -14.14
C LEU A 779 -11.36 40.99 -15.48
N ASP A 780 -11.12 42.03 -16.28
CA ASP A 780 -10.37 41.90 -17.54
C ASP A 780 -8.91 41.49 -17.30
N SER A 781 -8.28 42.03 -16.25
CA SER A 781 -6.93 41.61 -15.83
C SER A 781 -6.88 40.13 -15.40
N LEU A 782 -7.97 39.62 -14.81
CA LEU A 782 -8.12 38.20 -14.47
C LEU A 782 -8.43 37.33 -15.70
N ARG A 783 -9.04 37.86 -16.76
CA ARG A 783 -9.35 37.11 -17.99
C ARG A 783 -8.16 36.94 -18.93
N GLN A 784 -7.25 37.92 -19.01
CA GLN A 784 -6.09 37.86 -19.92
C GLN A 784 -5.25 36.57 -19.85
N PRO A 785 -4.89 36.01 -18.66
CA PRO A 785 -4.13 34.75 -18.59
C PRO A 785 -4.92 33.53 -19.08
N LEU A 786 -6.23 33.52 -18.84
CA LEU A 786 -7.15 32.47 -19.28
C LEU A 786 -7.27 32.49 -20.81
N ASP A 787 -7.50 33.65 -21.42
CA ASP A 787 -7.57 33.82 -22.87
C ASP A 787 -6.23 33.49 -23.55
N ALA A 788 -5.11 33.87 -22.95
CA ALA A 788 -3.77 33.52 -23.43
C ALA A 788 -3.49 32.01 -23.41
N VAL A 789 -4.12 31.26 -22.51
CA VAL A 789 -4.05 29.79 -22.47
C VAL A 789 -5.06 29.14 -23.43
N LEU A 790 -6.27 29.69 -23.57
CA LEU A 790 -7.30 29.23 -24.52
C LEU A 790 -6.88 29.42 -25.98
N GLY A 791 -6.08 30.45 -26.27
CA GLY A 791 -5.55 30.73 -27.61
C GLY A 791 -4.36 29.87 -28.05
N LYS A 792 -3.79 29.04 -27.16
CA LYS A 792 -2.65 28.15 -27.49
C LYS A 792 -3.11 26.84 -28.12
N SER A 793 -2.33 26.34 -29.08
CA SER A 793 -2.44 24.97 -29.59
C SER A 793 -1.96 23.95 -28.53
N LYS A 794 -2.09 22.65 -28.84
CA LYS A 794 -1.39 21.59 -28.08
C LYS A 794 0.10 21.95 -27.94
N ARG A 795 0.62 21.86 -26.72
CA ARG A 795 1.97 22.29 -26.31
C ARG A 795 2.67 21.20 -25.48
N SER A 796 3.96 21.35 -25.24
CA SER A 796 4.73 20.40 -24.42
C SER A 796 4.26 20.35 -22.96
N VAL A 797 4.66 19.30 -22.23
CA VAL A 797 4.38 19.18 -20.78
C VAL A 797 4.96 20.36 -20.01
N ASP A 798 6.18 20.79 -20.32
CA ASP A 798 6.84 21.90 -19.61
C ASP A 798 6.12 23.24 -19.83
N GLU A 799 5.71 23.53 -21.08
CA GLU A 799 4.88 24.70 -21.39
C GLU A 799 3.50 24.63 -20.72
N ALA A 800 2.91 23.43 -20.60
CA ALA A 800 1.65 23.23 -19.90
C ALA A 800 1.79 23.40 -18.38
N CYS A 801 2.88 22.93 -17.77
CA CYS A 801 3.22 23.19 -16.37
C CYS A 801 3.44 24.69 -16.11
N GLN A 802 4.12 25.40 -17.01
CA GLN A 802 4.30 26.85 -16.91
C GLN A 802 2.96 27.60 -17.02
N ASP A 803 2.12 27.25 -17.99
CA ASP A 803 0.79 27.84 -18.15
C ASP A 803 -0.14 27.53 -16.97
N PHE A 804 -0.08 26.31 -16.41
CA PHE A 804 -0.81 25.96 -15.19
C PHE A 804 -0.33 26.79 -13.98
N ALA A 805 0.97 27.00 -13.82
CA ALA A 805 1.52 27.85 -12.76
C ALA A 805 1.12 29.33 -12.93
N SER A 806 1.03 29.83 -14.17
CA SER A 806 0.50 31.17 -14.45
C SER A 806 -0.99 31.27 -14.13
N LEU A 807 -1.83 30.31 -14.53
CA LEU A 807 -3.26 30.28 -14.19
C LEU A 807 -3.48 30.19 -12.68
N GLY A 808 -2.76 29.30 -11.98
CA GLY A 808 -2.83 29.17 -10.52
C GLY A 808 -2.33 30.40 -9.76
N THR A 809 -1.49 31.24 -10.39
CA THR A 809 -1.08 32.53 -9.83
C THR A 809 -2.16 33.60 -10.04
N ALA A 810 -2.83 33.62 -11.21
CA ALA A 810 -3.94 34.52 -11.48
C ALA A 810 -5.21 34.18 -10.67
N SER A 811 -5.52 32.89 -10.52
CA SER A 811 -6.65 32.37 -9.74
C SER A 811 -6.62 32.84 -8.28
N ARG A 812 -5.43 32.96 -7.66
CA ARG A 812 -5.28 33.50 -6.29
C ARG A 812 -5.73 34.95 -6.13
N ASN A 813 -5.88 35.70 -7.22
CA ASN A 813 -6.37 37.08 -7.20
C ASN A 813 -7.90 37.18 -7.41
N ILE A 814 -8.60 36.08 -7.73
CA ILE A 814 -10.07 36.06 -7.88
C ILE A 814 -10.80 36.58 -6.62
N PRO A 815 -10.41 36.23 -5.37
CA PRO A 815 -11.03 36.80 -4.17
C PRO A 815 -10.99 38.33 -4.09
N ILE A 816 -10.01 38.99 -4.70
CA ILE A 816 -9.90 40.45 -4.73
C ILE A 816 -11.08 41.07 -5.50
N LEU A 817 -11.53 40.40 -6.58
CA LEU A 817 -12.73 40.82 -7.31
C LEU A 817 -14.02 40.58 -6.50
N SER A 818 -14.09 39.49 -5.73
CA SER A 818 -15.22 39.24 -4.81
C SER A 818 -15.36 40.36 -3.76
N GLU A 819 -14.25 40.83 -3.16
CA GLU A 819 -14.30 41.97 -2.23
C GLU A 819 -14.71 43.29 -2.91
N LYS A 820 -14.25 43.56 -4.14
CA LYS A 820 -14.70 44.72 -4.93
C LYS A 820 -16.21 44.67 -5.22
N ILE A 821 -16.74 43.49 -5.57
CA ILE A 821 -18.17 43.30 -5.83
C ILE A 821 -19.01 43.48 -4.55
N LYS A 822 -18.54 43.01 -3.39
CA LYS A 822 -19.21 43.27 -2.09
C LYS A 822 -19.25 44.76 -1.75
N TYR A 823 -18.14 45.48 -1.95
CA TYR A 823 -18.08 46.93 -1.75
C TYR A 823 -19.06 47.67 -2.68
N LEU A 824 -19.10 47.29 -3.96
CA LEU A 824 -20.07 47.80 -4.94
C LEU A 824 -21.52 47.52 -4.56
N GLN A 825 -21.84 46.34 -4.03
CA GLN A 825 -23.18 46.04 -3.52
C GLN A 825 -23.56 47.00 -2.38
N GLY A 826 -22.66 47.23 -1.41
CA GLY A 826 -22.90 48.19 -0.33
C GLY A 826 -23.08 49.64 -0.82
N LEU A 827 -22.42 50.04 -1.91
CA LEU A 827 -22.65 51.33 -2.56
C LEU A 827 -24.01 51.37 -3.30
N SER A 828 -24.42 50.28 -3.96
CA SER A 828 -25.74 50.17 -4.58
C SER A 828 -26.89 50.17 -3.55
N GLU A 829 -26.66 49.64 -2.35
CA GLU A 829 -27.61 49.67 -1.23
C GLU A 829 -27.73 51.08 -0.64
N ARG A 830 -26.62 51.83 -0.52
CA ARG A 830 -26.63 53.27 -0.15
C ARG A 830 -27.37 54.15 -1.17
N LEU A 831 -27.45 53.72 -2.42
CA LEU A 831 -28.20 54.40 -3.50
C LEU A 831 -29.68 53.99 -3.57
N ASN A 832 -30.29 53.57 -2.44
CA ASN A 832 -31.72 53.17 -2.36
C ASN A 832 -32.15 52.09 -3.39
N LEU A 833 -31.25 51.17 -3.76
CA LEU A 833 -31.51 50.11 -4.76
C LEU A 833 -31.88 50.63 -6.16
N LEU A 834 -31.29 51.75 -6.56
CA LEU A 834 -31.36 52.30 -7.92
C LEU A 834 -31.10 51.21 -8.99
N GLU A 835 -32.00 51.08 -9.97
CA GLU A 835 -32.07 49.87 -10.80
C GLU A 835 -30.82 49.63 -11.65
N ASN A 836 -30.21 50.70 -12.18
CA ASN A 836 -28.99 50.60 -12.99
C ASN A 836 -27.76 50.15 -12.16
N ALA A 837 -27.59 50.64 -10.94
CA ALA A 837 -26.52 50.23 -10.03
C ALA A 837 -26.67 48.75 -9.65
N TYR A 838 -27.90 48.32 -9.36
CA TYR A 838 -28.21 46.94 -9.05
C TYR A 838 -27.97 46.00 -10.26
N CYS A 839 -28.33 46.43 -11.47
CA CYS A 839 -28.06 45.69 -12.70
C CYS A 839 -26.55 45.54 -12.99
N ASP A 840 -25.76 46.62 -12.83
CA ASP A 840 -24.31 46.58 -13.01
C ASP A 840 -23.65 45.58 -12.03
N VAL A 841 -24.07 45.57 -10.76
CA VAL A 841 -23.57 44.61 -9.74
C VAL A 841 -23.95 43.17 -10.09
N LEU A 842 -25.20 42.91 -10.52
CA LEU A 842 -25.62 41.57 -10.95
C LEU A 842 -24.81 41.08 -12.17
N MET A 843 -24.59 41.94 -13.15
CA MET A 843 -23.81 41.61 -14.35
C MET A 843 -22.35 41.34 -14.01
N LEU A 844 -21.74 42.10 -13.09
CA LEU A 844 -20.40 41.83 -12.57
C LEU A 844 -20.32 40.49 -11.84
N ASN A 845 -21.30 40.17 -10.98
CA ASN A 845 -21.31 38.90 -10.25
C ASN A 845 -21.43 37.68 -11.18
N VAL A 846 -22.32 37.72 -12.17
CA VAL A 846 -22.42 36.64 -13.19
C VAL A 846 -21.12 36.50 -13.99
N ASN A 847 -20.46 37.62 -14.33
CA ASN A 847 -19.15 37.60 -15.00
C ASN A 847 -18.04 37.02 -14.12
N PHE A 848 -18.08 37.26 -12.81
CA PHE A 848 -17.16 36.71 -11.80
C PHE A 848 -17.35 35.19 -11.66
N GLU A 849 -18.58 34.72 -11.43
CA GLU A 849 -18.89 33.28 -11.31
C GLU A 849 -18.48 32.49 -12.57
N GLN A 850 -18.71 33.07 -13.76
CA GLN A 850 -18.25 32.48 -15.01
C GLN A 850 -16.72 32.43 -15.10
N CYS A 851 -16.01 33.47 -14.66
CA CYS A 851 -14.55 33.53 -14.69
C CYS A 851 -13.93 32.48 -13.75
N GLU A 852 -14.39 32.42 -12.50
CA GLU A 852 -13.96 31.44 -11.49
C GLU A 852 -14.15 30.01 -12.00
N LYS A 853 -15.35 29.69 -12.50
CA LYS A 853 -15.66 28.39 -13.09
C LYS A 853 -14.76 28.05 -14.29
N GLN A 854 -14.45 29.02 -15.17
CA GLN A 854 -13.57 28.76 -16.31
C GLN A 854 -12.12 28.49 -15.87
N TYR A 855 -11.64 29.16 -14.82
CA TYR A 855 -10.34 28.86 -14.20
C TYR A 855 -10.30 27.42 -13.68
N ASP A 856 -11.30 27.01 -12.90
CA ASP A 856 -11.37 25.63 -12.37
C ASP A 856 -11.46 24.59 -13.50
N GLU A 857 -12.37 24.76 -14.45
CA GLU A 857 -12.51 23.82 -15.57
C GLU A 857 -11.23 23.71 -16.41
N LYS A 858 -10.47 24.79 -16.62
CA LYS A 858 -9.24 24.76 -17.43
C LYS A 858 -8.02 24.30 -16.65
N MET A 859 -7.87 24.65 -15.37
CA MET A 859 -6.81 24.10 -14.54
C MET A 859 -6.96 22.59 -14.36
N ASN A 860 -8.20 22.10 -14.16
CA ASN A 860 -8.48 20.66 -14.07
C ASN A 860 -8.26 19.92 -15.40
N ASP A 861 -8.70 20.46 -16.55
CA ASP A 861 -8.38 19.90 -17.89
C ASP A 861 -6.84 19.80 -18.06
N ILE A 862 -6.10 20.87 -17.75
CA ILE A 862 -4.64 20.94 -18.00
C ILE A 862 -3.85 20.02 -17.07
N ILE A 863 -4.14 19.98 -15.76
CA ILE A 863 -3.39 19.11 -14.83
C ILE A 863 -3.64 17.63 -15.11
N ALA A 864 -4.87 17.24 -15.43
CA ALA A 864 -5.18 15.86 -15.81
C ALA A 864 -4.43 15.44 -17.09
N GLU A 865 -4.28 16.33 -18.08
CA GLU A 865 -3.49 16.03 -19.28
C GLU A 865 -1.97 15.95 -18.99
N ILE A 866 -1.45 16.74 -18.05
CA ILE A 866 -0.05 16.69 -17.58
C ILE A 866 0.22 15.38 -16.84
N GLU A 867 -0.60 15.04 -15.84
CA GLU A 867 -0.44 13.82 -15.02
C GLU A 867 -0.50 12.56 -15.89
N ASN A 868 -1.44 12.50 -16.83
CA ASN A 868 -1.52 11.39 -17.79
C ASN A 868 -0.28 11.28 -18.70
N GLU A 869 0.37 12.38 -19.06
CA GLU A 869 1.61 12.32 -19.85
C GLU A 869 2.84 11.99 -19.00
N GLN A 870 2.87 12.41 -17.73
CA GLN A 870 3.89 11.99 -16.77
C GLN A 870 3.83 10.48 -16.52
N ILE A 871 2.64 9.91 -16.31
CA ILE A 871 2.45 8.45 -16.13
C ILE A 871 2.93 7.66 -17.36
N LEU A 872 2.65 8.14 -18.59
CA LEU A 872 3.17 7.52 -19.81
C LEU A 872 4.69 7.70 -19.95
N THR A 873 5.23 8.86 -19.54
CA THR A 873 6.67 9.13 -19.51
C THR A 873 7.41 8.18 -18.58
N ASP A 874 6.93 8.02 -17.34
CA ASP A 874 7.58 7.17 -16.34
C ASP A 874 7.45 5.68 -16.69
N SER A 875 6.32 5.28 -17.29
CA SER A 875 6.16 3.94 -17.86
C SER A 875 7.16 3.67 -18.99
N ALA A 876 7.37 4.62 -19.90
CA ALA A 876 8.37 4.49 -20.96
C ALA A 876 9.80 4.43 -20.41
N ASN A 877 10.12 5.27 -19.41
CA ASN A 877 11.42 5.27 -18.74
C ASN A 877 11.68 3.95 -17.99
N HIS A 878 10.65 3.34 -17.39
CA HIS A 878 10.76 2.04 -16.73
C HIS A 878 11.12 0.93 -17.72
N ILE A 879 10.41 0.84 -18.85
CA ILE A 879 10.69 -0.12 -19.93
C ILE A 879 12.10 0.11 -20.50
N ASN A 880 12.49 1.37 -20.71
CA ASN A 880 13.85 1.72 -21.14
C ASN A 880 14.91 1.16 -20.19
N ASN A 881 14.72 1.35 -18.89
CA ASN A 881 15.68 0.93 -17.87
C ASN A 881 15.75 -0.61 -17.73
N GLU A 882 14.65 -1.33 -17.97
CA GLU A 882 14.66 -2.80 -18.06
C GLU A 882 15.45 -3.28 -19.28
N ILE A 883 15.27 -2.65 -20.45
CA ILE A 883 16.03 -2.98 -21.67
C ILE A 883 17.52 -2.68 -21.48
N ASP A 884 17.87 -1.51 -20.95
CA ASP A 884 19.26 -1.12 -20.71
C ASP A 884 19.94 -2.04 -19.67
N ALA A 885 19.19 -2.56 -18.69
CA ALA A 885 19.67 -3.56 -17.74
C ALA A 885 19.90 -4.92 -18.41
N MET A 886 18.99 -5.41 -19.26
CA MET A 886 19.16 -6.68 -19.99
C MET A 886 20.29 -6.61 -21.03
N LEU A 887 20.47 -5.46 -21.68
CA LEU A 887 21.62 -5.19 -22.56
C LEU A 887 22.95 -5.23 -21.77
N ALA A 888 22.97 -4.71 -20.54
CA ALA A 888 24.15 -4.79 -19.68
C ALA A 888 24.39 -6.22 -19.16
N ASP A 889 23.34 -6.99 -18.84
CA ASP A 889 23.44 -8.39 -18.40
C ASP A 889 24.11 -9.26 -19.48
N LEU A 890 23.60 -9.19 -20.71
CA LEU A 890 24.14 -9.86 -21.91
C LEU A 890 25.58 -9.44 -22.28
N GLN A 891 26.07 -8.30 -21.80
CA GLN A 891 27.44 -7.83 -22.04
C GLN A 891 28.44 -8.21 -20.94
N ASN A 892 27.96 -8.53 -19.74
CA ASN A 892 28.83 -8.75 -18.57
C ASN A 892 28.84 -10.20 -18.06
N ASN A 893 27.78 -10.99 -18.33
CA ASN A 893 27.72 -12.39 -17.94
C ASN A 893 28.03 -13.33 -19.12
N PRO A 894 28.69 -14.47 -18.87
CA PRO A 894 28.98 -15.46 -19.91
C PRO A 894 27.67 -16.06 -20.44
N ALA A 895 27.48 -15.96 -21.76
CA ALA A 895 26.25 -16.38 -22.43
C ALA A 895 25.98 -17.89 -22.27
N THR A 896 25.04 -18.24 -21.39
CA THR A 896 24.59 -19.63 -21.21
C THR A 896 23.29 -19.88 -21.97
N ARG A 897 23.16 -21.08 -22.54
CA ARG A 897 22.03 -21.48 -23.38
C ARG A 897 20.66 -21.33 -22.69
N GLU A 898 20.59 -21.66 -21.40
CA GLU A 898 19.37 -21.57 -20.59
C GLU A 898 18.96 -20.11 -20.32
N HIS A 899 19.92 -19.25 -19.94
CA HIS A 899 19.69 -17.80 -19.76
C HIS A 899 19.21 -17.15 -21.08
N ASN A 900 19.87 -17.46 -22.19
CA ASN A 900 19.52 -16.92 -23.51
C ASN A 900 18.16 -17.41 -24.02
N SER A 901 17.71 -18.61 -23.67
CA SER A 901 16.35 -19.08 -23.98
C SER A 901 15.32 -18.31 -23.14
N ASN A 902 15.54 -18.22 -21.82
CA ASN A 902 14.62 -17.53 -20.91
C ASN A 902 14.39 -16.05 -21.30
N LEU A 903 15.43 -15.34 -21.77
CA LEU A 903 15.29 -13.99 -22.29
C LEU A 903 14.42 -13.90 -23.56
N GLU A 904 14.53 -14.86 -24.49
CA GLU A 904 13.71 -14.92 -25.71
C GLU A 904 12.28 -15.41 -25.44
N ASP A 905 12.11 -16.46 -24.64
CA ASP A 905 10.83 -17.13 -24.41
C ASP A 905 9.92 -16.34 -23.47
N HIS A 906 10.46 -15.53 -22.55
CA HIS A 906 9.71 -14.88 -21.48
C HIS A 906 9.91 -13.35 -21.41
N HIS A 907 11.16 -12.86 -21.34
CA HIS A 907 11.41 -11.44 -21.09
C HIS A 907 11.11 -10.53 -22.29
N ILE A 908 11.61 -10.84 -23.48
CA ILE A 908 11.35 -10.05 -24.70
C ILE A 908 9.84 -10.03 -25.08
N PRO A 909 9.10 -11.15 -25.01
CA PRO A 909 7.64 -11.16 -25.18
C PRO A 909 6.91 -10.30 -24.14
N ALA A 910 7.36 -10.27 -22.89
CA ALA A 910 6.79 -9.41 -21.85
C ALA A 910 7.03 -7.92 -22.15
N LEU A 911 8.24 -7.53 -22.53
CA LEU A 911 8.57 -6.15 -22.92
C LEU A 911 7.76 -5.70 -24.15
N ARG A 912 7.62 -6.55 -25.17
CA ARG A 912 6.76 -6.29 -26.33
C ARG A 912 5.29 -6.10 -25.95
N ALA A 913 4.76 -6.89 -25.00
CA ALA A 913 3.39 -6.76 -24.51
C ALA A 913 3.17 -5.49 -23.66
N GLN A 914 4.15 -5.13 -22.80
CA GLN A 914 4.13 -3.87 -22.06
C GLN A 914 4.13 -2.66 -23.02
N LEU A 915 5.01 -2.66 -24.03
CA LEU A 915 5.10 -1.60 -25.03
C LEU A 915 3.81 -1.48 -25.84
N SER A 916 3.21 -2.59 -26.29
CA SER A 916 1.89 -2.57 -26.96
C SER A 916 0.80 -1.95 -26.06
N SER A 917 0.77 -2.29 -24.77
CA SER A 917 -0.18 -1.69 -23.83
C SER A 917 0.07 -0.20 -23.58
N LEU A 918 1.32 0.26 -23.70
CA LEU A 918 1.68 1.67 -23.59
C LEU A 918 1.28 2.45 -24.86
N GLU A 919 1.42 1.83 -26.03
CA GLU A 919 0.98 2.37 -27.32
C GLU A 919 -0.55 2.56 -27.38
N ASP A 920 -1.33 1.57 -26.96
CA ASP A 920 -2.80 1.66 -26.88
C ASP A 920 -3.24 2.83 -25.99
N LYS A 921 -2.66 2.95 -24.78
CA LYS A 921 -2.93 4.05 -23.85
C LYS A 921 -2.52 5.41 -24.40
N SER A 922 -1.38 5.47 -25.10
CA SER A 922 -0.91 6.69 -25.75
C SER A 922 -1.84 7.14 -26.87
N ALA A 923 -2.37 6.20 -27.67
CA ALA A 923 -3.36 6.49 -28.72
C ALA A 923 -4.71 6.98 -28.15
N GLU A 924 -5.21 6.36 -27.08
CA GLU A 924 -6.43 6.79 -26.38
C GLU A 924 -6.26 8.20 -25.77
N ALA A 925 -5.11 8.46 -25.14
CA ALA A 925 -4.78 9.78 -24.60
C ALA A 925 -4.62 10.84 -25.71
N ALA A 926 -3.98 10.52 -26.84
CA ALA A 926 -3.77 11.44 -27.95
C ALA A 926 -5.09 11.94 -28.57
N GLY A 927 -6.10 11.07 -28.63
CA GLY A 927 -7.44 11.40 -29.14
C GLY A 927 -8.33 12.21 -28.18
N THR A 928 -8.09 12.11 -26.87
CA THR A 928 -8.90 12.79 -25.83
C THR A 928 -8.32 14.14 -25.39
N ARG A 929 -6.99 14.30 -25.39
CA ARG A 929 -6.28 15.53 -25.02
C ARG A 929 -6.63 16.73 -25.89
N LYS A 930 -6.66 17.92 -25.29
CA LYS A 930 -6.91 19.24 -25.91
C LYS A 930 -5.71 20.18 -25.79
N HIS A 931 -4.95 20.10 -24.69
CA HIS A 931 -3.94 21.07 -24.29
C HIS A 931 -2.49 20.54 -24.36
N VAL A 932 -2.25 19.26 -24.06
CA VAL A 932 -0.91 18.66 -24.05
C VAL A 932 -0.69 17.82 -25.31
N SER A 933 0.46 18.02 -25.97
CA SER A 933 0.93 17.16 -27.06
C SER A 933 1.57 15.87 -26.50
N PRO A 934 1.23 14.67 -27.01
CA PRO A 934 1.99 13.46 -26.70
C PRO A 934 3.46 13.60 -27.07
N GLY A 935 4.36 13.04 -26.25
CA GLY A 935 5.80 12.99 -26.49
C GLY A 935 6.15 12.06 -27.64
N MET A 936 6.11 12.59 -28.86
CA MET A 936 6.58 11.92 -30.08
C MET A 936 8.04 11.44 -29.91
N ASN A 937 8.40 10.38 -30.66
CA ASN A 937 9.68 9.67 -30.70
C ASN A 937 9.91 8.61 -29.60
N ARG A 938 9.47 8.81 -28.35
CA ARG A 938 9.82 7.88 -27.24
C ARG A 938 9.40 6.42 -27.46
N LEU A 939 8.23 6.19 -28.05
CA LEU A 939 7.75 4.83 -28.34
C LEU A 939 8.56 4.19 -29.47
N ASP A 940 8.99 4.97 -30.46
CA ASP A 940 9.81 4.49 -31.56
C ASP A 940 11.27 4.24 -31.12
N GLU A 941 11.79 5.04 -30.18
CA GLU A 941 13.06 4.80 -29.48
C GLU A 941 13.01 3.48 -28.69
N LEU A 942 11.90 3.18 -27.99
CA LEU A 942 11.71 1.89 -27.31
C LEU A 942 11.59 0.72 -28.29
N ARG A 943 10.89 0.87 -29.43
CA ARG A 943 10.86 -0.15 -30.50
C ARG A 943 12.27 -0.48 -30.98
N GLN A 944 13.07 0.55 -31.27
CA GLN A 944 14.44 0.37 -31.74
C GLN A 944 15.30 -0.34 -30.68
N LYS A 945 15.23 0.08 -29.40
CA LYS A 945 15.96 -0.58 -28.32
C LYS A 945 15.59 -2.05 -28.10
N ILE A 946 14.31 -2.42 -28.26
CA ILE A 946 13.91 -3.84 -28.22
C ILE A 946 14.50 -4.61 -29.40
N GLN A 947 14.51 -4.03 -30.61
CA GLN A 947 15.15 -4.64 -31.78
C GLN A 947 16.68 -4.76 -31.63
N ASP A 948 17.33 -3.80 -30.97
CA ASP A 948 18.76 -3.83 -30.66
C ASP A 948 19.07 -4.91 -29.60
N LEU A 949 18.22 -5.08 -28.58
CA LEU A 949 18.29 -6.18 -27.59
C LEU A 949 18.11 -7.56 -28.24
N GLU A 950 17.12 -7.71 -29.13
CA GLU A 950 16.92 -8.94 -29.91
C GLU A 950 18.15 -9.28 -30.77
N SER A 951 18.77 -8.26 -31.37
CA SER A 951 20.00 -8.41 -32.16
C SER A 951 21.20 -8.78 -31.29
N ALA A 952 21.32 -8.22 -30.08
CA ALA A 952 22.37 -8.55 -29.12
C ALA A 952 22.22 -10.00 -28.60
N LEU A 953 21.00 -10.41 -28.24
CA LEU A 953 20.69 -11.77 -27.80
C LEU A 953 21.01 -12.81 -28.89
N GLN A 954 20.70 -12.52 -30.15
CA GLN A 954 21.02 -13.40 -31.27
C GLN A 954 22.54 -13.59 -31.47
N ASN A 955 23.34 -12.55 -31.22
CA ASN A 955 24.80 -12.66 -31.23
C ASN A 955 25.32 -13.49 -30.04
N ALA A 956 24.82 -13.21 -28.82
CA ALA A 956 25.18 -13.95 -27.61
C ALA A 956 24.82 -15.45 -27.69
N LYS A 957 23.76 -15.81 -28.43
CA LYS A 957 23.41 -17.20 -28.74
C LYS A 957 24.45 -17.88 -29.65
N LEU A 958 24.90 -17.20 -30.70
CA LEU A 958 25.92 -17.73 -31.60
C LEU A 958 27.25 -17.93 -30.88
N GLU A 959 27.61 -17.00 -29.99
CA GLU A 959 28.79 -17.09 -29.13
C GLU A 959 28.65 -18.23 -28.09
N ALA A 960 27.47 -18.45 -27.52
CA ALA A 960 27.20 -19.59 -26.63
C ALA A 960 27.31 -20.95 -27.37
N ASP A 961 26.69 -21.09 -28.54
CA ASP A 961 26.78 -22.30 -29.38
C ASP A 961 28.23 -22.57 -29.85
N GLU A 962 29.03 -21.52 -30.12
CA GLU A 962 30.45 -21.66 -30.49
C GLU A 962 31.32 -22.06 -29.28
N ASN A 963 31.07 -21.50 -28.09
CA ASN A 963 31.76 -21.89 -26.85
C ASN A 963 31.43 -23.34 -26.43
N GLU A 964 30.16 -23.75 -26.46
CA GLU A 964 29.76 -25.16 -26.19
C GLU A 964 30.43 -26.13 -27.18
N ARG A 965 30.56 -25.74 -28.45
CA ARG A 965 31.28 -26.52 -29.48
C ARG A 965 32.78 -26.62 -29.18
N GLU A 966 33.44 -25.53 -28.81
CA GLU A 966 34.89 -25.55 -28.50
C GLU A 966 35.19 -26.38 -27.25
N GLU A 967 34.37 -26.31 -26.21
CA GLU A 967 34.53 -27.18 -25.03
C GLU A 967 34.39 -28.66 -25.42
N LEU A 968 33.36 -29.02 -26.21
CA LEU A 968 33.13 -30.39 -26.65
C LEU A 968 34.29 -30.94 -27.52
N VAL A 969 34.88 -30.11 -28.39
CA VAL A 969 36.10 -30.46 -29.13
C VAL A 969 37.29 -30.70 -28.19
N LEU A 970 37.44 -29.87 -27.15
CA LEU A 970 38.52 -29.97 -26.17
C LEU A 970 38.37 -31.24 -25.30
N GLN A 971 37.16 -31.54 -24.83
CA GLN A 971 36.85 -32.78 -24.09
C GLN A 971 37.12 -34.04 -24.93
N LEU A 972 36.73 -34.06 -26.21
CA LEU A 972 36.99 -35.18 -27.12
C LEU A 972 38.49 -35.37 -27.39
N ARG A 973 39.23 -34.28 -27.61
CA ARG A 973 40.71 -34.33 -27.76
C ARG A 973 41.40 -34.84 -26.50
N LEU A 974 40.99 -34.39 -25.32
CA LEU A 974 41.53 -34.87 -24.03
C LEU A 974 41.26 -36.36 -23.84
N THR A 975 40.06 -36.83 -24.20
CA THR A 975 39.67 -38.24 -24.10
C THR A 975 40.49 -39.12 -25.05
N LEU A 976 40.77 -38.66 -26.27
CA LEU A 976 41.70 -39.36 -27.18
C LEU A 976 43.11 -39.44 -26.61
N GLU A 977 43.65 -38.36 -26.02
CA GLU A 977 44.99 -38.36 -25.43
C GLU A 977 45.10 -39.30 -24.21
N GLN A 978 43.97 -39.62 -23.56
CA GLN A 978 43.92 -40.65 -22.51
C GLN A 978 43.86 -42.08 -23.08
N LEU A 979 43.18 -42.29 -24.22
CA LEU A 979 43.12 -43.61 -24.87
C LEU A 979 44.42 -43.98 -25.61
N ASP A 980 45.10 -43.02 -26.24
CA ASP A 980 46.40 -43.20 -26.92
C ASP A 980 47.51 -43.66 -25.95
N LYS A 981 47.35 -43.35 -24.65
CA LYS A 981 48.24 -43.79 -23.57
C LYS A 981 47.90 -45.17 -22.99
N LYS A 982 46.79 -45.81 -23.40
CA LYS A 982 46.45 -47.18 -22.98
C LYS A 982 47.22 -48.22 -23.81
N PRO A 983 47.59 -49.38 -23.23
CA PRO A 983 48.10 -50.51 -24.00
C PRO A 983 47.09 -51.00 -25.05
N ILE A 984 47.55 -51.29 -26.29
CA ILE A 984 46.69 -51.75 -27.41
C ILE A 984 45.93 -53.05 -27.08
N SER A 985 46.43 -53.84 -26.12
CA SER A 985 45.73 -55.00 -25.56
C SER A 985 44.41 -54.65 -24.85
N GLU A 986 44.28 -53.45 -24.28
CA GLU A 986 43.21 -53.04 -23.35
C GLU A 986 42.14 -52.14 -23.97
N LEU A 987 42.36 -51.54 -25.15
CA LEU A 987 41.34 -50.74 -25.84
C LEU A 987 40.13 -51.60 -26.23
N THR A 988 38.92 -51.19 -25.82
CA THR A 988 37.68 -51.85 -26.23
C THR A 988 37.07 -51.21 -27.48
N PRO A 989 36.45 -51.99 -28.40
CA PRO A 989 35.72 -51.42 -29.54
C PRO A 989 34.56 -50.49 -29.13
N SER A 990 34.00 -50.71 -27.92
CA SER A 990 32.95 -49.87 -27.33
C SER A 990 33.40 -48.44 -27.03
N GLU A 991 34.62 -48.24 -26.51
CA GLU A 991 35.14 -46.90 -26.21
C GLU A 991 35.35 -46.08 -27.49
N LEU A 992 35.88 -46.72 -28.54
CA LEU A 992 36.15 -46.05 -29.83
C LEU A 992 34.86 -45.68 -30.56
N ASN A 993 33.86 -46.57 -30.58
CA ASN A 993 32.57 -46.29 -31.21
C ASN A 993 31.75 -45.23 -30.43
N ALA A 994 31.96 -45.10 -29.12
CA ALA A 994 31.32 -44.06 -28.30
C ALA A 994 31.89 -42.64 -28.58
N LEU A 995 33.15 -42.55 -29.04
CA LEU A 995 33.71 -41.29 -29.53
C LEU A 995 33.13 -40.91 -30.89
N GLU A 996 33.04 -41.85 -31.83
CA GLU A 996 32.48 -41.62 -33.18
C GLU A 996 31.06 -41.03 -33.13
N LEU A 997 30.18 -41.58 -32.28
CA LEU A 997 28.80 -41.09 -32.09
C LEU A 997 28.70 -39.64 -31.55
N ASN A 998 29.77 -39.13 -30.94
CA ASN A 998 29.85 -37.73 -30.51
C ASN A 998 30.55 -36.83 -31.54
N ILE A 999 31.32 -37.41 -32.47
CA ILE A 999 32.00 -36.70 -33.56
C ILE A 999 31.04 -36.43 -34.73
N GLU A 1000 29.99 -37.25 -34.94
CA GLU A 1000 28.89 -36.95 -35.89
C GLU A 1000 28.18 -35.60 -35.61
N LYS A 1001 28.38 -35.02 -34.42
CA LYS A 1001 27.81 -33.72 -34.01
C LYS A 1001 28.71 -32.53 -34.36
N LEU A 1002 29.92 -32.76 -34.87
CA LEU A 1002 30.92 -31.71 -35.14
C LEU A 1002 31.02 -31.36 -36.63
N PRO A 1003 31.45 -30.12 -36.98
CA PRO A 1003 31.76 -29.75 -38.36
C PRO A 1003 32.86 -30.62 -38.96
N GLU A 1004 32.71 -30.92 -40.26
CA GLU A 1004 33.55 -31.89 -41.00
C GLU A 1004 35.07 -31.64 -40.85
N LYS A 1005 35.49 -30.37 -40.81
CA LYS A 1005 36.90 -29.95 -40.70
C LYS A 1005 37.56 -30.37 -39.38
N ASP A 1006 36.85 -30.20 -38.26
CA ASP A 1006 37.39 -30.49 -36.92
C ASP A 1006 37.13 -31.97 -36.56
N ALA A 1007 36.08 -32.56 -37.11
CA ALA A 1007 35.84 -33.99 -37.09
C ALA A 1007 36.93 -34.81 -37.83
N GLN A 1008 37.46 -34.31 -38.96
CA GLN A 1008 38.46 -35.03 -39.78
C GLN A 1008 39.74 -35.40 -39.00
N GLU A 1009 40.36 -34.46 -38.28
CA GLU A 1009 41.60 -34.71 -37.51
C GLU A 1009 41.40 -35.74 -36.39
N ILE A 1010 40.20 -35.75 -35.80
CA ILE A 1010 39.80 -36.62 -34.69
C ILE A 1010 39.45 -38.02 -35.23
N MET A 1011 38.75 -38.10 -36.36
CA MET A 1011 38.42 -39.37 -37.03
C MET A 1011 39.65 -40.08 -37.61
N GLU A 1012 40.62 -39.36 -38.18
CA GLU A 1012 41.83 -39.96 -38.75
C GLU A 1012 42.60 -40.75 -37.68
N LYS A 1013 42.78 -40.15 -36.50
CA LYS A 1013 43.40 -40.76 -35.32
C LYS A 1013 42.63 -41.98 -34.81
N ILE A 1014 41.29 -41.91 -34.72
CA ILE A 1014 40.46 -43.07 -34.35
C ILE A 1014 40.59 -44.19 -35.38
N SER A 1015 40.64 -43.86 -36.68
CA SER A 1015 40.84 -44.84 -37.76
C SER A 1015 42.18 -45.58 -37.60
N ASP A 1016 43.25 -44.87 -37.26
CA ASP A 1016 44.58 -45.45 -37.11
C ASP A 1016 44.73 -46.27 -35.82
N MET A 1017 44.11 -45.82 -34.72
CA MET A 1017 43.96 -46.63 -33.50
C MET A 1017 43.18 -47.92 -33.75
N LYS A 1018 42.10 -47.88 -34.54
CA LYS A 1018 41.35 -49.08 -34.96
C LYS A 1018 42.20 -50.02 -35.81
N LYS A 1019 42.90 -49.53 -36.84
CA LYS A 1019 43.83 -50.35 -37.65
C LYS A 1019 44.91 -51.02 -36.79
N ALA A 1020 45.52 -50.28 -35.87
CA ALA A 1020 46.54 -50.81 -34.97
C ALA A 1020 45.97 -51.91 -34.05
N LYS A 1021 44.72 -51.75 -33.59
CA LYS A 1021 44.00 -52.75 -32.78
C LYS A 1021 43.67 -54.01 -33.58
N ASP A 1022 43.09 -53.86 -34.77
CA ASP A 1022 42.76 -54.98 -35.67
C ASP A 1022 44.02 -55.77 -36.08
N GLU A 1023 45.12 -55.07 -36.40
CA GLU A 1023 46.42 -55.69 -36.67
C GLU A 1023 46.98 -56.46 -35.46
N HIS A 1024 46.86 -55.90 -34.25
CA HIS A 1024 47.32 -56.55 -33.02
C HIS A 1024 46.52 -57.83 -32.75
N ASP A 1025 45.20 -57.75 -32.79
CA ASP A 1025 44.31 -58.86 -32.45
C ASP A 1025 44.32 -59.95 -33.54
N SER A 1026 44.58 -59.60 -34.81
CA SER A 1026 44.88 -60.57 -35.87
C SER A 1026 46.19 -61.32 -35.59
N LYS A 1027 47.28 -60.62 -35.23
CA LYS A 1027 48.57 -61.25 -34.89
C LYS A 1027 48.46 -62.14 -33.65
N LEU A 1028 47.63 -61.76 -32.68
CA LEU A 1028 47.28 -62.59 -31.52
C LEU A 1028 46.49 -63.84 -31.92
N ALA A 1029 45.55 -63.73 -32.86
CA ALA A 1029 44.79 -64.87 -33.38
C ALA A 1029 45.70 -65.87 -34.13
N ASP A 1030 46.61 -65.39 -34.99
CA ASP A 1030 47.58 -66.24 -35.70
C ASP A 1030 48.56 -66.95 -34.74
N ALA A 1031 48.99 -66.26 -33.69
CA ALA A 1031 49.78 -66.86 -32.62
C ALA A 1031 48.98 -67.96 -31.88
N ARG A 1032 47.73 -67.70 -31.51
CA ARG A 1032 46.82 -68.69 -30.88
C ARG A 1032 46.54 -69.90 -31.77
N ASN A 1033 46.33 -69.69 -33.07
CA ASN A 1033 46.19 -70.77 -34.05
C ASN A 1033 47.45 -71.65 -34.09
N SER A 1034 48.63 -71.02 -34.08
CA SER A 1034 49.92 -71.72 -34.05
C SER A 1034 50.12 -72.55 -32.78
N ILE A 1035 49.65 -72.05 -31.61
CA ILE A 1035 49.64 -72.81 -30.35
C ILE A 1035 48.70 -74.03 -30.46
N GLY A 1036 47.50 -73.83 -31.01
CA GLY A 1036 46.54 -74.92 -31.22
C GLY A 1036 47.04 -76.02 -32.17
N ASP A 1037 47.84 -75.67 -33.17
CA ASP A 1037 48.47 -76.64 -34.08
C ASP A 1037 49.69 -77.35 -33.46
N LEU A 1038 50.45 -76.68 -32.59
CA LEU A 1038 51.44 -77.35 -31.73
C LEU A 1038 50.76 -78.35 -30.78
N GLU A 1039 49.68 -77.97 -30.09
CA GLU A 1039 48.94 -78.89 -29.23
C GLU A 1039 48.48 -80.15 -29.97
N LYS A 1040 47.89 -80.00 -31.17
CA LYS A 1040 47.47 -81.13 -32.01
C LYS A 1040 48.67 -82.03 -32.31
N SER A 1041 49.79 -81.45 -32.72
CA SER A 1041 51.02 -82.18 -33.08
C SER A 1041 51.60 -82.96 -31.89
N VAL A 1042 51.63 -82.38 -30.69
CA VAL A 1042 52.07 -83.08 -29.46
C VAL A 1042 51.09 -84.20 -29.10
N LYS A 1043 49.78 -83.93 -29.14
CA LYS A 1043 48.72 -84.94 -28.91
C LYS A 1043 48.73 -86.08 -29.94
N GLU A 1044 49.32 -85.89 -31.12
CA GLU A 1044 49.57 -86.96 -32.10
C GLU A 1044 50.78 -87.81 -31.69
N LEU A 1045 51.89 -87.17 -31.28
CA LEU A 1045 53.12 -87.85 -30.85
C LEU A 1045 52.92 -88.66 -29.55
N GLU A 1046 52.08 -88.20 -28.61
CA GLU A 1046 51.69 -88.91 -27.39
C GLU A 1046 50.97 -90.27 -27.68
N LYS A 1047 50.41 -90.48 -28.89
CA LYS A 1047 49.67 -91.71 -29.22
C LYS A 1047 50.59 -92.93 -29.27
N LYS A 1048 50.33 -93.91 -28.40
CA LYS A 1048 51.03 -95.21 -28.38
C LYS A 1048 50.54 -96.12 -29.52
N PRO A 1049 51.42 -96.94 -30.14
CA PRO A 1049 51.10 -97.71 -31.34
C PRO A 1049 50.04 -98.80 -31.09
N LYS A 1050 49.03 -98.89 -31.97
CA LYS A 1050 47.88 -99.81 -31.86
C LYS A 1050 48.18 -101.25 -32.31
N LYS A 1051 49.15 -101.93 -31.69
CA LYS A 1051 49.34 -103.40 -31.81
C LYS A 1051 49.80 -103.99 -30.47
N LYS A 1052 49.08 -105.00 -29.96
CA LYS A 1052 49.46 -105.71 -28.73
C LYS A 1052 50.62 -106.69 -29.02
N GLY A 1053 51.71 -106.58 -28.27
CA GLY A 1053 52.70 -107.66 -28.11
C GLY A 1053 54.08 -107.48 -28.75
N THR A 1054 54.30 -106.44 -29.56
CA THR A 1054 55.61 -106.13 -30.16
C THR A 1054 56.18 -104.82 -29.64
N SER A 1055 57.46 -104.81 -29.26
CA SER A 1055 58.21 -103.58 -29.02
C SER A 1055 58.31 -102.73 -30.30
N PRO A 1056 58.31 -101.39 -30.21
CA PRO A 1056 58.47 -100.52 -31.37
C PRO A 1056 59.85 -100.70 -32.03
N SER A 1057 59.93 -100.42 -33.32
CA SER A 1057 61.20 -100.43 -34.05
C SER A 1057 62.12 -99.28 -33.59
N ILE A 1058 63.43 -99.50 -33.72
CA ILE A 1058 64.45 -98.46 -33.54
C ILE A 1058 64.18 -97.28 -34.50
N ASP A 1059 63.72 -97.56 -35.73
CA ASP A 1059 63.44 -96.53 -36.73
C ASP A 1059 62.16 -95.75 -36.40
N GLU A 1060 61.10 -96.40 -35.92
CA GLU A 1060 59.86 -95.74 -35.44
C GLU A 1060 60.14 -94.81 -34.25
N LEU A 1061 61.03 -95.22 -33.33
CA LEU A 1061 61.44 -94.38 -32.20
C LEU A 1061 62.37 -93.24 -32.62
N ARG A 1062 63.23 -93.44 -33.63
CA ARG A 1062 64.06 -92.38 -34.21
C ARG A 1062 63.23 -91.34 -34.96
N GLU A 1063 62.26 -91.78 -35.75
CA GLU A 1063 61.34 -90.90 -36.48
C GLU A 1063 60.49 -90.06 -35.51
N LYS A 1064 59.97 -90.67 -34.44
CA LYS A 1064 59.32 -89.92 -33.34
C LYS A 1064 60.27 -88.94 -32.64
N LEU A 1065 61.53 -89.34 -32.37
CA LEU A 1065 62.48 -88.44 -31.72
C LEU A 1065 62.83 -87.24 -32.62
N GLN A 1066 63.06 -87.48 -33.91
CA GLN A 1066 63.33 -86.43 -34.90
C GLN A 1066 62.15 -85.47 -35.07
N ALA A 1067 60.91 -85.97 -34.98
CA ALA A 1067 59.72 -85.12 -34.95
C ALA A 1067 59.62 -84.25 -33.68
N ILE A 1068 59.95 -84.80 -32.50
CA ILE A 1068 60.01 -84.05 -31.24
C ILE A 1068 61.10 -82.97 -31.29
N GLU A 1069 62.30 -83.33 -31.74
CA GLU A 1069 63.45 -82.43 -31.85
C GLU A 1069 63.25 -81.34 -32.93
N GLY A 1070 62.38 -81.57 -33.93
CA GLY A 1070 61.95 -80.56 -34.90
C GLY A 1070 60.83 -79.63 -34.40
N LEU A 1071 59.99 -80.05 -33.44
CA LEU A 1071 58.91 -79.22 -32.88
C LEU A 1071 59.35 -78.38 -31.68
N LEU A 1072 60.30 -78.88 -30.88
CA LEU A 1072 60.75 -78.20 -29.65
C LEU A 1072 61.26 -76.75 -29.88
N PRO A 1073 62.09 -76.45 -30.90
CA PRO A 1073 62.53 -75.07 -31.16
C PRO A 1073 61.36 -74.15 -31.51
N ARG A 1074 60.42 -74.63 -32.33
CA ARG A 1074 59.24 -73.86 -32.76
C ARG A 1074 58.29 -73.55 -31.61
N ALA A 1075 58.18 -74.46 -30.64
CA ALA A 1075 57.45 -74.21 -29.39
C ALA A 1075 58.18 -73.18 -28.49
N GLN A 1076 59.51 -73.22 -28.44
CA GLN A 1076 60.32 -72.24 -27.69
C GLN A 1076 60.30 -70.84 -28.34
N GLU A 1077 60.29 -70.73 -29.67
CA GLU A 1077 60.09 -69.46 -30.38
C GLU A 1077 58.71 -68.85 -30.06
N LEU A 1078 57.65 -69.66 -30.07
CA LEU A 1078 56.30 -69.20 -29.72
C LEU A 1078 56.18 -68.82 -28.23
N ALA A 1079 56.84 -69.53 -27.31
CA ALA A 1079 56.84 -69.17 -25.89
C ALA A 1079 57.47 -67.78 -25.61
N ASN A 1080 58.41 -67.35 -26.45
CA ASN A 1080 59.07 -66.05 -26.36
C ASN A 1080 58.37 -64.94 -27.19
N ASN A 1081 57.21 -65.20 -27.79
CA ASN A 1081 56.49 -64.19 -28.56
C ASN A 1081 55.88 -63.11 -27.64
N PRO A 1082 56.30 -61.83 -27.74
CA PRO A 1082 55.84 -60.78 -26.84
C PRO A 1082 54.36 -60.45 -26.96
N ILE A 1083 53.70 -60.77 -28.09
CA ILE A 1083 52.28 -60.49 -28.35
C ILE A 1083 51.36 -61.41 -27.54
N LEU A 1084 51.84 -62.59 -27.12
CA LEU A 1084 51.02 -63.52 -26.32
C LEU A 1084 50.73 -62.97 -24.92
N LEU A 1085 49.48 -63.11 -24.48
CA LEU A 1085 49.05 -62.88 -23.10
C LEU A 1085 49.61 -63.98 -22.18
N ASP A 1086 49.77 -63.68 -20.89
CA ASP A 1086 50.45 -64.59 -19.94
C ASP A 1086 49.74 -65.95 -19.77
N GLU A 1087 48.41 -66.01 -19.88
CA GLU A 1087 47.69 -67.30 -19.94
C GLU A 1087 48.12 -68.17 -21.12
N ASP A 1088 48.32 -67.55 -22.29
CA ASP A 1088 48.68 -68.26 -23.51
C ASP A 1088 50.18 -68.62 -23.51
N ARG A 1089 51.05 -67.75 -23.01
CA ARG A 1089 52.46 -68.09 -22.73
C ARG A 1089 52.58 -69.29 -21.79
N SER A 1090 51.76 -69.33 -20.73
CA SER A 1090 51.71 -70.44 -19.78
C SER A 1090 51.35 -71.77 -20.48
N LYS A 1091 50.36 -71.76 -21.38
CA LYS A 1091 50.01 -72.92 -22.22
C LYS A 1091 51.17 -73.36 -23.10
N VAL A 1092 51.89 -72.45 -23.76
CA VAL A 1092 53.08 -72.82 -24.57
C VAL A 1092 54.20 -73.40 -23.70
N SER A 1093 54.42 -72.86 -22.49
CA SER A 1093 55.39 -73.40 -21.54
C SER A 1093 55.05 -74.86 -21.17
N GLU A 1094 53.78 -75.17 -20.90
CA GLU A 1094 53.35 -76.56 -20.64
C GLU A 1094 53.58 -77.49 -21.85
N ILE A 1095 53.36 -76.99 -23.08
CA ILE A 1095 53.61 -77.73 -24.33
C ILE A 1095 55.11 -78.02 -24.51
N VAL A 1096 55.99 -77.05 -24.22
CA VAL A 1096 57.46 -77.23 -24.23
C VAL A 1096 57.88 -78.28 -23.20
N ASP A 1097 57.35 -78.19 -21.98
CA ASP A 1097 57.62 -79.12 -20.88
C ASP A 1097 57.18 -80.55 -21.20
N ARG A 1098 56.03 -80.72 -21.88
CA ARG A 1098 55.54 -82.00 -22.40
C ARG A 1098 56.45 -82.56 -23.48
N LEU A 1099 56.88 -81.74 -24.45
CA LEU A 1099 57.79 -82.15 -25.52
C LEU A 1099 59.14 -82.64 -24.98
N ILE A 1100 59.71 -81.96 -23.98
CA ILE A 1100 60.95 -82.36 -23.32
C ILE A 1100 60.77 -83.72 -22.63
N LYS A 1101 59.73 -83.89 -21.81
CA LYS A 1101 59.42 -85.15 -21.11
C LYS A 1101 59.21 -86.31 -22.09
N LEU A 1102 58.48 -86.08 -23.18
CA LEU A 1102 58.22 -87.07 -24.22
C LEU A 1102 59.51 -87.45 -24.99
N GLY A 1103 60.38 -86.47 -25.28
CA GLY A 1103 61.69 -86.70 -25.90
C GLY A 1103 62.60 -87.56 -25.04
N ASP A 1104 62.68 -87.29 -23.74
CA ASP A 1104 63.50 -88.08 -22.82
C ASP A 1104 62.92 -89.47 -22.51
N GLU A 1105 61.60 -89.65 -22.59
CA GLU A 1105 60.98 -90.99 -22.59
C GLU A 1105 61.35 -91.76 -23.87
N VAL A 1106 61.20 -91.15 -25.05
CA VAL A 1106 61.58 -91.78 -26.33
C VAL A 1106 63.08 -92.11 -26.38
N ARG A 1107 63.97 -91.24 -25.86
CA ARG A 1107 65.41 -91.54 -25.73
C ARG A 1107 65.70 -92.71 -24.79
N ARG A 1108 64.99 -92.82 -23.66
CA ARG A 1108 65.10 -93.96 -22.73
C ARG A 1108 64.61 -95.26 -23.38
N ASP A 1109 63.46 -95.24 -24.04
CA ASP A 1109 62.89 -96.40 -24.74
C ASP A 1109 63.81 -96.85 -25.90
N LEU A 1110 64.31 -95.91 -26.70
CA LEU A 1110 65.26 -96.15 -27.80
C LEU A 1110 66.55 -96.77 -27.27
N SER A 1111 67.14 -96.20 -26.21
CA SER A 1111 68.35 -96.74 -25.57
C SER A 1111 68.13 -98.14 -25.00
N SER A 1112 66.98 -98.39 -24.36
CA SER A 1112 66.64 -99.72 -23.84
C SER A 1112 66.40 -100.75 -24.96
N THR A 1113 65.91 -100.31 -26.11
CA THR A 1113 65.62 -101.17 -27.27
C THR A 1113 66.90 -101.51 -28.03
N ILE A 1114 67.82 -100.55 -28.20
CA ILE A 1114 69.17 -100.78 -28.74
C ILE A 1114 69.93 -101.76 -27.83
N PHE A 1115 69.92 -101.55 -26.51
CA PHE A 1115 70.58 -102.44 -25.55
C PHE A 1115 69.98 -103.86 -25.51
N LYS A 1116 68.70 -104.01 -25.88
CA LYS A 1116 68.04 -105.32 -26.06
C LYS A 1116 68.30 -105.98 -27.42
N GLN A 1117 68.81 -105.26 -28.42
CA GLN A 1117 69.26 -105.83 -29.70
C GLN A 1117 70.76 -106.15 -29.73
N GLN A 1118 71.56 -105.53 -28.87
CA GLN A 1118 73.00 -105.79 -28.74
C GLN A 1118 73.34 -106.96 -27.79
N LYS A 1119 72.34 -107.74 -27.35
CA LYS A 1119 72.45 -108.77 -26.32
C LYS A 1119 71.65 -110.03 -26.68
#